data_AF-A2BGD5-F1
#
_entry.id   AF-A2BGD5-F1
#
_cell.length_a   1.000
_cell.length_b   1.000
_cell.length_c   1.000
_cell.angle_alpha   90.00
_cell.angle_beta   90.00
_cell.angle_gamma   90.00
#
_symmetry.space_group_name_H-M   'P 1'
#
loop_
_entity.id
_entity.type
_entity.pdbx_description
1 polymer ?
#
loop_
_entity_poly.entity_id
_entity_poly.type
_entity_poly.pdbx_seq_one_letter_code
_entity_poly.pdbx_strand_id
1 'polypeptide(L)'
;MEKTWRVEFRNVGSCYFPQSRVDCHYTINPQHTWASNDWIGLFKVGWSSVKEYHTFVWAVAPSSYKEGTSVNCCVNFQASYLPGPSAQQYQFVYVDGKGEICSCSAAFTFSAPKPLEELVTLEEEGQGEEVGEDMLLVIPRAQLLQSRLQECLKERAELLQALEAADQNVEREKGRRERDRGSWEHTRKELERKIDDLKEEVREYREKVEDMKKKQKEVEDLGEALTEEKRALLAQKEANEQRIRELEEDIKILTQRGLERETDLERMRERAKKSAAQKREDEDEHKNLKLKMEQTEKELHSLSAEFQSLRSSLAQRDTHALQLRDTITTLTHKLNSAHRKEAANELALNELRSVQERLNVSEHCVETLRGELRDMVAQRDSAHAELHQARLQAAQLTLQLADASLALREGRANWAQERETLQQNAEIDKVRLERQNDEIQQKEEMLQKARMEREKAVVELGREKDCNRELKASLRVAQKEKEQLQTEIQEVMEYSRQLERRLEVLSDCKWSETALLQSSRAESPLLSDSEDENPEALQDTHSSGPLNHYSLCEQPQSDLLLPATPPPSPRHPSTVVISQPAPLSSPHQPSARSHTHSSESEEEYEAALSGGHSSGEETALLLPDNRDTTLGELAESPLW
;
A
#
# COMPACT_ATOMS: atom_id res chain seq x y z
N MET A 1 -51.84 71.62 24.63
CA MET A 1 -50.53 71.15 24.12
C MET A 1 -49.87 70.41 25.27
N GLU A 2 -49.69 69.09 25.15
CA GLU A 2 -49.00 68.28 26.16
C GLU A 2 -47.54 68.75 26.25
N LYS A 3 -47.11 69.16 27.43
CA LYS A 3 -45.75 69.65 27.66
C LYS A 3 -44.82 68.44 27.68
N THR A 4 -44.06 68.21 26.61
CA THR A 4 -43.06 67.14 26.56
C THR A 4 -41.92 67.46 27.52
N TRP A 5 -41.77 66.66 28.58
CA TRP A 5 -40.75 66.87 29.60
C TRP A 5 -39.37 66.38 29.13
N ARG A 6 -38.33 67.12 29.53
CA ARG A 6 -36.91 66.80 29.23
C ARG A 6 -36.40 65.58 30.00
N VAL A 7 -37.02 65.30 31.14
CA VAL A 7 -36.75 64.14 32.01
C VAL A 7 -38.10 63.51 32.37
N GLU A 8 -38.16 62.20 32.55
CA GLU A 8 -39.39 61.51 32.97
C GLU A 8 -39.17 60.78 34.30
N PHE A 9 -40.05 61.00 35.28
CA PHE A 9 -40.03 60.23 36.52
C PHE A 9 -40.74 58.89 36.32
N ARG A 10 -40.10 57.80 36.74
CA ARG A 10 -40.58 56.43 36.61
C ARG A 10 -40.98 55.86 37.96
N ASN A 11 -41.94 54.94 37.95
CA ASN A 11 -42.38 54.21 39.13
C ASN A 11 -42.77 55.12 40.31
N VAL A 12 -43.37 56.28 40.00
CA VAL A 12 -43.79 57.24 41.04
C VAL A 12 -45.00 56.66 41.75
N GLY A 13 -44.80 56.19 42.99
CA GLY A 13 -45.89 55.71 43.83
C GLY A 13 -46.87 56.82 44.21
N SER A 14 -48.12 56.46 44.48
CA SER A 14 -49.13 57.40 45.02
C SER A 14 -48.88 57.78 46.49
N CYS A 15 -48.09 56.97 47.20
CA CYS A 15 -47.61 57.28 48.54
C CYS A 15 -46.23 56.66 48.82
N TYR A 16 -45.48 57.27 49.73
CA TYR A 16 -44.20 56.77 50.24
C TYR A 16 -44.18 56.75 51.76
N PHE A 17 -43.36 55.87 52.35
CA PHE A 17 -43.23 55.76 53.79
C PHE A 17 -42.20 56.74 54.34
N PRO A 18 -42.56 57.61 55.30
CA PRO A 18 -41.68 58.67 55.79
C PRO A 18 -40.44 58.14 56.54
N GLN A 19 -40.48 56.92 57.05
CA GLN A 19 -39.37 56.28 57.78
C GLN A 19 -38.48 55.41 56.87
N SER A 20 -38.80 55.29 55.58
CA SER A 20 -38.01 54.53 54.61
C SER A 20 -37.31 55.49 53.66
N ARG A 21 -36.14 55.08 53.14
CA ARG A 21 -35.58 55.77 51.98
C ARG A 21 -36.55 55.69 50.81
N VAL A 22 -36.56 56.71 49.97
CA VAL A 22 -37.34 56.74 48.73
C VAL A 22 -36.40 56.68 47.54
N ASP A 23 -36.50 55.61 46.76
CA ASP A 23 -35.73 55.39 45.55
C ASP A 23 -36.47 56.09 44.40
N CYS A 24 -35.94 57.23 43.97
CA CYS A 24 -36.51 58.06 42.91
C CYS A 24 -35.90 57.64 41.57
N HIS A 25 -36.69 56.92 40.78
CA HIS A 25 -36.30 56.50 39.45
C HIS A 25 -36.68 57.56 38.42
N TYR A 26 -35.77 57.87 37.51
CA TYR A 26 -36.02 58.79 36.42
C TYR A 26 -35.24 58.39 35.18
N THR A 27 -35.72 58.81 34.02
CA THR A 27 -35.09 58.60 32.73
C THR A 27 -34.72 59.95 32.15
N ILE A 28 -33.43 60.10 31.83
CA ILE A 28 -32.94 61.24 31.07
C ILE A 28 -33.31 60.98 29.61
N ASN A 29 -34.13 61.85 29.01
CA ASN A 29 -34.49 61.70 27.61
C ASN A 29 -33.34 62.22 26.73
N PRO A 30 -33.21 61.74 25.48
CA PRO A 30 -32.15 62.17 24.55
C PRO A 30 -32.03 63.69 24.37
N GLN A 31 -33.11 64.45 24.64
CA GLN A 31 -33.17 65.90 24.51
C GLN A 31 -32.60 66.66 25.72
N HIS A 32 -32.25 65.98 26.82
CA HIS A 32 -31.65 66.56 28.02
C HIS A 32 -30.20 66.08 28.20
N THR A 33 -29.29 67.03 28.39
CA THR A 33 -27.90 66.74 28.76
C THR A 33 -27.77 66.87 30.26
N TRP A 34 -27.46 65.77 30.94
CA TRP A 34 -27.23 65.78 32.39
C TRP A 34 -25.97 66.56 32.75
N ALA A 35 -26.05 67.35 33.82
CA ALA A 35 -24.92 68.01 34.44
C ALA A 35 -24.79 67.62 35.92
N SER A 36 -23.55 67.66 36.44
CA SER A 36 -23.27 67.30 37.85
C SER A 36 -23.91 68.22 38.91
N ASN A 37 -24.42 69.38 38.48
CA ASN A 37 -25.17 70.33 39.31
C ASN A 37 -26.69 70.28 39.05
N ASP A 38 -27.17 69.33 38.25
CA ASP A 38 -28.60 69.02 38.19
C ASP A 38 -29.03 68.35 39.49
N TRP A 39 -30.24 68.62 39.94
CA TRP A 39 -30.75 68.08 41.20
C TRP A 39 -32.25 67.80 41.13
N ILE A 40 -32.68 66.89 42.00
CA ILE A 40 -34.07 66.51 42.15
C ILE A 40 -34.52 66.99 43.52
N GLY A 41 -35.54 67.84 43.54
CA GLY A 41 -36.14 68.36 44.75
C GLY A 41 -37.47 67.69 45.05
N LEU A 42 -37.76 67.59 46.34
CA LEU A 42 -39.07 67.21 46.85
C LEU A 42 -39.83 68.48 47.26
N PHE A 43 -40.99 68.72 46.66
CA PHE A 43 -41.77 69.94 46.88
C PHE A 43 -43.17 69.65 47.38
N LYS A 44 -43.72 70.48 48.26
CA LYS A 44 -45.15 70.46 48.62
C LYS A 44 -45.97 70.98 47.44
N VAL A 45 -46.96 70.22 46.98
CA VAL A 45 -47.88 70.67 45.91
C VAL A 45 -48.48 72.03 46.30
N GLY A 46 -48.43 72.98 45.37
CA GLY A 46 -48.74 74.40 45.62
C GLY A 46 -47.50 75.31 45.76
N TRP A 47 -46.29 74.77 45.63
CA TRP A 47 -45.05 75.55 45.58
C TRP A 47 -45.06 76.56 44.41
N SER A 48 -44.51 77.75 44.66
CA SER A 48 -44.42 78.83 43.65
C SER A 48 -42.98 79.12 43.20
N SER A 49 -41.99 78.64 43.95
CA SER A 49 -40.57 78.86 43.68
C SER A 49 -39.75 77.58 43.86
N VAL A 50 -38.70 77.41 43.06
CA VAL A 50 -37.70 76.35 43.20
C VAL A 50 -36.97 76.41 44.56
N LYS A 51 -37.03 77.55 45.26
CA LYS A 51 -36.48 77.72 46.62
C LYS A 51 -37.35 77.11 47.72
N GLU A 52 -38.59 76.73 47.43
CA GLU A 52 -39.54 76.14 48.39
C GLU A 52 -39.41 74.61 48.48
N TYR A 53 -38.24 74.07 48.15
CA TYR A 53 -37.98 72.64 48.28
C TYR A 53 -38.00 72.22 49.75
N HIS A 54 -38.51 71.02 50.03
CA HIS A 54 -38.44 70.41 51.35
C HIS A 54 -37.07 69.78 51.59
N THR A 55 -36.61 68.98 50.62
CA THR A 55 -35.28 68.39 50.58
C THR A 55 -34.88 68.18 49.11
N PHE A 56 -33.60 67.92 48.86
CA PHE A 56 -33.09 67.67 47.52
C PHE A 56 -31.96 66.65 47.53
N VAL A 57 -31.70 66.07 46.36
CA VAL A 57 -30.54 65.23 46.08
C VAL A 57 -29.96 65.61 44.72
N TRP A 58 -28.63 65.51 44.57
CA TRP A 58 -27.99 65.70 43.27
C TRP A 58 -28.39 64.58 42.31
N ALA A 59 -28.69 64.94 41.07
CA ALA A 59 -29.00 63.96 40.03
C ALA A 59 -27.72 63.21 39.64
N VAL A 60 -27.81 61.89 39.47
CA VAL A 60 -26.69 61.01 39.10
C VAL A 60 -26.97 60.35 37.75
N ALA A 61 -25.96 60.29 36.88
CA ALA A 61 -26.00 59.50 35.66
C ALA A 61 -25.08 58.26 35.80
N PRO A 62 -25.41 57.10 35.22
CA PRO A 62 -24.55 55.93 35.24
C PRO A 62 -23.23 56.21 34.49
N SER A 63 -22.16 55.48 34.85
CA SER A 63 -20.85 55.62 34.20
C SER A 63 -20.87 55.34 32.69
N SER A 64 -21.91 54.64 32.19
CA SER A 64 -22.15 54.36 30.78
C SER A 64 -22.94 55.45 30.04
N TYR A 65 -23.28 56.58 30.67
CA TYR A 65 -24.03 57.66 30.04
C TYR A 65 -23.28 58.29 28.87
N LYS A 66 -24.01 58.55 27.77
CA LYS A 66 -23.52 59.25 26.59
C LYS A 66 -24.56 60.30 26.19
N GLU A 67 -24.11 61.49 25.80
CA GLU A 67 -25.02 62.54 25.35
C GLU A 67 -25.90 62.06 24.17
N GLY A 68 -27.19 62.37 24.21
CA GLY A 68 -28.17 61.91 23.22
C GLY A 68 -28.68 60.47 23.41
N THR A 69 -28.24 59.71 24.43
CA THR A 69 -28.84 58.42 24.77
C THR A 69 -29.85 58.55 25.90
N SER A 70 -30.90 57.73 25.85
CA SER A 70 -31.82 57.59 26.98
C SER A 70 -31.21 56.64 28.00
N VAL A 71 -31.12 57.07 29.26
CA VAL A 71 -30.58 56.26 30.35
C VAL A 71 -31.50 56.29 31.56
N ASN A 72 -31.63 55.14 32.20
CA ASN A 72 -32.38 55.00 33.45
C ASN A 72 -31.45 55.27 34.62
N CYS A 73 -31.88 56.16 35.51
CA CYS A 73 -31.13 56.59 36.68
C CYS A 73 -31.97 56.37 37.94
N CYS A 74 -31.29 56.29 39.09
CA CYS A 74 -31.93 56.19 40.39
C CYS A 74 -31.13 57.02 41.40
N VAL A 75 -31.83 57.84 42.18
CA VAL A 75 -31.26 58.56 43.33
C VAL A 75 -32.11 58.28 44.57
N ASN A 76 -31.50 58.38 45.75
CA ASN A 76 -32.14 57.97 46.99
C ASN A 76 -32.32 59.19 47.90
N PHE A 77 -33.57 59.49 48.27
CA PHE A 77 -33.87 60.41 49.35
C PHE A 77 -33.81 59.68 50.69
N GLN A 78 -32.92 60.11 51.58
CA GLN A 78 -32.77 59.49 52.91
C GLN A 78 -33.96 59.83 53.81
N ALA A 79 -34.41 58.84 54.59
CA ALA A 79 -35.59 58.94 55.45
C ALA A 79 -35.56 60.14 56.41
N SER A 80 -34.39 60.51 56.93
CA SER A 80 -34.21 61.63 57.87
C SER A 80 -34.61 63.00 57.31
N TYR A 81 -34.66 63.15 55.99
CA TYR A 81 -35.02 64.40 55.32
C TYR A 81 -36.41 64.36 54.67
N LEU A 82 -37.17 63.29 54.89
CA LEU A 82 -38.49 63.15 54.31
C LEU A 82 -39.56 63.82 55.20
N PRO A 83 -40.67 64.30 54.61
CA PRO A 83 -41.78 64.83 55.37
C PRO A 83 -42.37 63.78 56.31
N GLY A 84 -42.84 64.21 57.49
CA GLY A 84 -43.63 63.35 58.36
C GLY A 84 -44.98 62.96 57.74
N PRO A 85 -45.68 61.96 58.33
CA PRO A 85 -47.00 61.53 57.86
C PRO A 85 -47.97 62.71 57.79
N SER A 86 -48.53 62.98 56.61
CA SER A 86 -49.52 64.05 56.41
C SER A 86 -50.35 63.82 55.15
N ALA A 87 -51.54 64.42 55.10
CA ALA A 87 -52.36 64.47 53.88
C ALA A 87 -51.82 65.48 52.85
N GLN A 88 -50.70 66.15 53.15
CA GLN A 88 -50.05 67.09 52.25
C GLN A 88 -49.48 66.32 51.05
N GLN A 89 -49.87 66.74 49.86
CA GLN A 89 -49.32 66.20 48.63
C GLN A 89 -47.93 66.82 48.36
N TYR A 90 -47.04 65.98 47.86
CA TYR A 90 -45.69 66.30 47.41
C TYR A 90 -45.47 65.80 45.99
N GLN A 91 -44.45 66.30 45.32
CA GLN A 91 -44.01 65.83 44.01
C GLN A 91 -42.50 65.96 43.89
N PHE A 92 -41.89 65.09 43.07
CA PHE A 92 -40.52 65.26 42.65
C PHE A 92 -40.45 66.25 41.50
N VAL A 93 -39.44 67.12 41.54
CA VAL A 93 -39.19 68.10 40.50
C VAL A 93 -37.73 67.99 40.12
N TYR A 94 -37.46 67.79 38.84
CA TYR A 94 -36.11 67.80 38.30
C TYR A 94 -35.76 69.23 37.92
N VAL A 95 -34.65 69.73 38.45
CA VAL A 95 -34.14 71.07 38.19
C VAL A 95 -32.74 70.95 37.58
N ASP A 96 -32.53 71.57 36.42
CA ASP A 96 -31.21 71.58 35.80
C ASP A 96 -30.24 72.54 36.50
N GLY A 97 -28.97 72.46 36.12
CA GLY A 97 -27.91 73.31 36.64
C GLY A 97 -28.09 74.81 36.37
N LYS A 98 -29.07 75.21 35.55
CA LYS A 98 -29.45 76.61 35.31
C LYS A 98 -30.61 77.07 36.19
N GLY A 99 -31.23 76.15 36.94
CA GLY A 99 -32.39 76.42 37.79
C GLY A 99 -33.73 76.28 37.08
N GLU A 100 -33.78 75.70 35.87
CA GLU A 100 -35.04 75.46 35.14
C GLU A 100 -35.67 74.11 35.51
N ILE A 101 -37.00 74.06 35.53
CA ILE A 101 -37.76 72.84 35.80
C ILE A 101 -37.84 71.98 34.52
N CYS A 102 -37.17 70.83 34.54
CA CYS A 102 -37.12 69.89 33.42
C CYS A 102 -38.23 68.83 33.46
N SER A 103 -38.80 68.58 34.64
CA SER A 103 -39.88 67.61 34.85
C SER A 103 -40.55 67.78 36.21
N CYS A 104 -41.81 67.36 36.30
CA CYS A 104 -42.54 67.19 37.55
C CYS A 104 -43.20 65.81 37.55
N SER A 105 -43.07 65.06 38.65
CA SER A 105 -43.77 63.79 38.81
C SER A 105 -45.27 63.99 39.05
N ALA A 106 -46.03 62.88 39.00
CA ALA A 106 -47.35 62.86 39.61
C ALA A 106 -47.27 63.20 41.11
N ALA A 107 -48.34 63.79 41.65
CA ALA A 107 -48.44 64.11 43.07
C ALA A 107 -48.63 62.84 43.91
N PHE A 108 -47.98 62.79 45.07
CA PHE A 108 -48.02 61.69 46.02
C PHE A 108 -48.05 62.20 47.45
N THR A 109 -48.28 61.32 48.43
CA THR A 109 -48.31 61.69 49.86
C THR A 109 -47.28 60.89 50.66
N PHE A 110 -46.88 61.41 51.82
CA PHE A 110 -46.15 60.62 52.80
C PHE A 110 -47.13 60.14 53.86
N SER A 111 -47.42 58.85 53.84
CA SER A 111 -48.37 58.23 54.77
C SER A 111 -47.71 57.05 55.46
N ALA A 112 -48.15 56.75 56.68
CA ALA A 112 -47.81 55.47 57.28
C ALA A 112 -48.33 54.31 56.39
N PRO A 113 -47.67 53.15 56.41
CA PRO A 113 -48.19 51.95 55.75
C PRO A 113 -49.64 51.70 56.16
N LYS A 114 -50.53 51.58 55.18
CA LYS A 114 -51.87 51.05 55.45
C LYS A 114 -51.70 49.57 55.81
N PRO A 115 -52.38 49.06 56.85
CA PRO A 115 -52.38 47.62 57.15
C PRO A 115 -52.68 46.82 55.89
N LEU A 116 -51.94 45.72 55.67
CA LEU A 116 -52.05 44.83 54.51
C LEU A 116 -53.30 43.91 54.62
N GLU A 117 -54.42 44.46 55.07
CA GLU A 117 -55.73 43.79 55.11
C GLU A 117 -56.52 44.05 53.82
N GLU A 118 -55.83 44.34 52.72
CA GLU A 118 -56.45 44.41 51.40
C GLU A 118 -56.75 42.98 50.94
N LEU A 119 -58.03 42.66 50.85
CA LEU A 119 -58.54 41.37 50.44
C LEU A 119 -58.54 41.28 48.91
N VAL A 120 -58.06 40.17 48.34
CA VAL A 120 -58.08 39.92 46.89
C VAL A 120 -59.07 38.80 46.60
N THR A 121 -60.01 39.07 45.69
CA THR A 121 -60.99 38.11 45.19
C THR A 121 -60.38 37.30 44.05
N LEU A 122 -60.30 35.98 44.19
CA LEU A 122 -59.97 35.06 43.09
C LEU A 122 -61.25 34.34 42.64
N GLU A 123 -61.47 34.29 41.34
CA GLU A 123 -62.50 33.46 40.70
C GLU A 123 -61.89 32.05 40.52
N GLU A 124 -62.51 31.03 41.13
CA GLU A 124 -62.07 29.63 40.98
C GLU A 124 -62.65 29.08 39.68
N GLU A 125 -61.83 28.93 38.62
CA GLU A 125 -62.26 28.28 37.37
C GLU A 125 -62.52 26.78 37.62
N GLY A 126 -63.76 26.47 38.02
CA GLY A 126 -64.27 25.11 38.11
C GLY A 126 -64.34 24.47 36.73
N GLN A 127 -63.41 23.56 36.44
CA GLN A 127 -63.48 22.65 35.31
C GLN A 127 -64.65 21.67 35.51
N GLY A 128 -65.83 22.01 35.00
CA GLY A 128 -66.99 21.12 35.00
C GLY A 128 -68.26 21.84 34.60
N GLU A 129 -68.90 21.36 33.53
CA GLU A 129 -70.14 21.89 32.95
C GLU A 129 -71.34 21.72 33.90
N GLU A 130 -71.41 22.50 34.98
CA GLU A 130 -72.66 22.79 35.70
C GLU A 130 -72.67 24.28 36.00
N VAL A 131 -73.77 24.92 35.60
CA VAL A 131 -74.07 26.36 35.63
C VAL A 131 -73.61 26.96 36.97
N GLY A 132 -72.37 27.44 36.97
CA GLY A 132 -71.54 27.61 38.16
C GLY A 132 -71.78 28.95 38.86
N GLU A 133 -72.19 28.87 40.11
CA GLU A 133 -71.98 29.95 41.06
C GLU A 133 -70.47 30.01 41.32
N ASP A 134 -69.75 30.83 40.55
CA ASP A 134 -68.33 31.10 40.75
C ASP A 134 -68.12 31.59 42.19
N MET A 135 -67.67 30.69 43.05
CA MET A 135 -67.44 30.96 44.46
C MET A 135 -66.21 31.88 44.57
N LEU A 136 -66.46 33.15 44.85
CA LEU A 136 -65.44 34.17 44.94
C LEU A 136 -64.61 33.98 46.22
N LEU A 137 -63.42 33.40 46.10
CA LEU A 137 -62.54 33.17 47.24
C LEU A 137 -61.82 34.46 47.62
N VAL A 138 -62.18 35.02 48.77
CA VAL A 138 -61.57 36.24 49.31
C VAL A 138 -60.37 35.86 50.18
N ILE A 139 -59.16 35.95 49.62
CA ILE A 139 -57.92 35.64 50.33
C ILE A 139 -57.21 36.94 50.73
N PRO A 140 -56.73 37.08 51.99
CA PRO A 140 -55.82 38.16 52.35
C PRO A 140 -54.63 38.22 51.40
N ARG A 141 -54.33 39.41 50.86
CA ARG A 141 -53.23 39.62 49.91
C ARG A 141 -51.90 39.04 50.42
N ALA A 142 -51.64 39.06 51.73
CA ALA A 142 -50.46 38.46 52.34
C ALA A 142 -50.35 36.94 52.06
N GLN A 143 -51.46 36.19 52.19
CA GLN A 143 -51.48 34.76 51.92
C GLN A 143 -51.31 34.46 50.43
N LEU A 144 -51.98 35.22 49.55
CA LEU A 144 -51.80 35.08 48.10
C LEU A 144 -50.35 35.36 47.69
N LEU A 145 -49.73 36.40 48.26
CA LEU A 145 -48.33 36.74 48.02
C LEU A 145 -47.39 35.67 48.58
N GLN A 146 -47.69 35.09 49.74
CA GLN A 146 -46.92 34.00 50.32
C GLN A 146 -46.97 32.75 49.44
N SER A 147 -48.16 32.36 48.97
CA SER A 147 -48.32 31.22 48.05
C SER A 147 -47.56 31.46 46.74
N ARG A 148 -47.70 32.65 46.13
CA ARG A 148 -46.94 33.02 44.92
C ARG A 148 -45.43 33.04 45.16
N LEU A 149 -44.98 33.54 46.32
CA LEU A 149 -43.56 33.53 46.67
C LEU A 149 -43.04 32.10 46.82
N GLN A 150 -43.79 31.21 47.48
CA GLN A 150 -43.43 29.81 47.61
C GLN A 150 -43.39 29.12 46.24
N GLU A 151 -44.35 29.39 45.36
CA GLU A 151 -44.35 28.92 43.98
C GLU A 151 -43.12 29.42 43.21
N CYS A 152 -42.84 30.72 43.22
CA CYS A 152 -41.63 31.28 42.59
C CYS A 152 -40.33 30.71 43.17
N LEU A 153 -40.27 30.45 44.48
CA LEU A 153 -39.09 29.83 45.12
C LEU A 153 -38.94 28.37 44.70
N LYS A 154 -40.05 27.63 44.58
CA LYS A 154 -40.06 26.25 44.09
C LYS A 154 -39.65 26.19 42.62
N GLU A 155 -40.24 27.01 41.77
CA GLU A 155 -39.84 27.16 40.36
C GLU A 155 -38.36 27.51 40.23
N ARG A 156 -37.85 28.43 41.05
CA ARG A 156 -36.42 28.77 41.07
C ARG A 156 -35.55 27.58 41.46
N ALA A 157 -35.97 26.77 42.44
CA ALA A 157 -35.24 25.57 42.84
C ALA A 157 -35.25 24.51 41.72
N GLU A 158 -36.40 24.29 41.07
CA GLU A 158 -36.53 23.39 39.92
C GLU A 158 -35.69 23.86 38.73
N LEU A 159 -35.65 25.15 38.44
CA LEU A 159 -34.83 25.74 37.39
C LEU A 159 -33.33 25.63 37.69
N LEU A 160 -32.90 25.80 38.94
CA LEU A 160 -31.50 25.59 39.33
C LEU A 160 -31.10 24.13 39.17
N GLN A 161 -31.95 23.19 39.59
CA GLN A 161 -31.70 21.76 39.40
C GLN A 161 -31.66 21.38 37.91
N ALA A 162 -32.55 21.96 37.09
CA ALA A 162 -32.55 21.77 35.65
C ALA A 162 -31.28 22.35 34.99
N LEU A 163 -30.81 23.51 35.45
CA LEU A 163 -29.56 24.12 34.99
C LEU A 163 -28.36 23.23 35.33
N GLU A 164 -28.25 22.72 36.55
CA GLU A 164 -27.19 21.79 36.95
C GLU A 164 -27.23 20.48 36.15
N ALA A 165 -28.43 19.93 35.91
CA ALA A 165 -28.60 18.75 35.08
C ALA A 165 -28.20 18.99 33.62
N ALA A 166 -28.51 20.19 33.09
CA ALA A 166 -28.11 20.62 31.75
C ALA A 166 -26.58 20.79 31.64
N ASP A 167 -25.94 21.41 32.63
CA ASP A 167 -24.47 21.57 32.67
C ASP A 167 -23.77 20.20 32.73
N GLN A 168 -24.24 19.28 33.57
CA GLN A 168 -23.74 17.90 33.58
C GLN A 168 -23.95 17.19 32.24
N ASN A 169 -25.04 17.50 31.53
CA ASN A 169 -25.28 16.95 30.20
C ASN A 169 -24.32 17.52 29.15
N VAL A 170 -24.03 18.81 29.21
CA VAL A 170 -23.03 19.46 28.35
C VAL A 170 -21.65 18.85 28.57
N GLU A 171 -21.24 18.60 29.82
CA GLU A 171 -19.95 17.96 30.12
C GLU A 171 -19.91 16.50 29.66
N ARG A 172 -20.99 15.72 29.84
CA ARG A 172 -21.09 14.36 29.30
C ARG A 172 -20.97 14.33 27.77
N GLU A 173 -21.63 15.27 27.08
CA GLU A 173 -21.54 15.41 25.63
C GLU A 173 -20.18 15.93 25.16
N LYS A 174 -19.51 16.80 25.92
CA LYS A 174 -18.11 17.20 25.66
C LYS A 174 -17.18 16.01 25.74
N GLY A 175 -17.26 15.23 26.82
CA GLY A 175 -16.53 13.99 26.96
C GLY A 175 -16.80 13.07 25.77
N ARG A 176 -18.07 12.85 25.39
CA ARG A 176 -18.43 12.05 24.21
C ARG A 176 -17.80 12.56 22.91
N ARG A 177 -17.78 13.87 22.69
CA ARG A 177 -17.17 14.49 21.50
C ARG A 177 -15.65 14.40 21.49
N GLU A 178 -14.97 14.60 22.61
CA GLU A 178 -13.51 14.44 22.72
C GLU A 178 -13.09 13.01 22.41
N ARG A 179 -13.93 12.09 22.84
CA ARG A 179 -13.77 10.67 22.65
C ARG A 179 -13.93 10.23 21.19
N ASP A 180 -15.06 10.61 20.59
CA ASP A 180 -15.27 10.45 19.16
C ASP A 180 -14.13 11.11 18.36
N ARG A 181 -13.68 12.31 18.75
CA ARG A 181 -12.55 13.01 18.10
C ARG A 181 -11.23 12.25 18.24
N GLY A 182 -10.89 11.80 19.44
CA GLY A 182 -9.67 11.06 19.74
C GLY A 182 -9.60 9.77 18.93
N SER A 183 -10.76 9.12 18.78
CA SER A 183 -10.88 8.05 17.81
C SER A 183 -10.64 8.53 16.39
N TRP A 184 -11.46 9.41 15.82
CA TRP A 184 -11.30 9.88 14.43
C TRP A 184 -9.87 10.29 14.06
N GLU A 185 -9.12 10.82 15.02
CA GLU A 185 -7.70 11.12 14.88
C GLU A 185 -6.81 9.86 14.76
N HIS A 186 -7.09 8.80 15.52
CA HIS A 186 -6.41 7.50 15.40
C HIS A 186 -6.70 6.80 14.05
N THR A 187 -7.95 6.80 13.52
CA THR A 187 -8.25 6.23 12.18
C THR A 187 -7.54 7.02 11.11
N ARG A 188 -7.57 8.34 11.22
CA ARG A 188 -6.87 9.21 10.26
C ARG A 188 -5.39 8.88 10.23
N LYS A 189 -4.71 8.81 11.39
CA LYS A 189 -3.29 8.45 11.47
C LYS A 189 -3.02 7.07 10.89
N GLU A 190 -3.92 6.11 11.10
CA GLU A 190 -3.80 4.76 10.55
C GLU A 190 -3.95 4.72 9.02
N LEU A 191 -4.87 5.50 8.47
CA LEU A 191 -5.02 5.66 7.02
C LEU A 191 -3.84 6.41 6.40
N GLU A 192 -3.30 7.43 7.08
CA GLU A 192 -2.10 8.16 6.66
C GLU A 192 -0.89 7.23 6.57
N ARG A 193 -0.67 6.35 7.56
CA ARG A 193 0.38 5.31 7.51
C ARG A 193 0.22 4.39 6.30
N LYS A 194 -0.98 3.83 6.09
CA LYS A 194 -1.26 2.95 4.94
C LYS A 194 -1.02 3.64 3.60
N ILE A 195 -1.37 4.92 3.50
CA ILE A 195 -1.10 5.72 2.30
C ILE A 195 0.40 5.85 2.08
N ASP A 196 1.19 6.09 3.13
CA ASP A 196 2.64 6.23 3.02
C ASP A 196 3.32 4.89 2.71
N ASP A 197 2.88 3.78 3.32
CA ASP A 197 3.33 2.42 2.99
C ASP A 197 3.07 2.09 1.51
N LEU A 198 1.85 2.35 1.01
CA LEU A 198 1.51 2.17 -0.40
C LEU A 198 2.34 3.06 -1.34
N LYS A 199 2.70 4.28 -0.93
CA LYS A 199 3.59 5.14 -1.73
C LYS A 199 5.01 4.57 -1.80
N GLU A 200 5.53 4.02 -0.71
CA GLU A 200 6.83 3.35 -0.70
C GLU A 200 6.81 2.09 -1.58
N GLU A 201 5.77 1.26 -1.48
CA GLU A 201 5.61 0.09 -2.37
C GLU A 201 5.61 0.49 -3.85
N VAL A 202 4.85 1.53 -4.22
CA VAL A 202 4.83 2.04 -5.60
C VAL A 202 6.20 2.58 -6.02
N ARG A 203 6.96 3.19 -5.11
CA ARG A 203 8.33 3.64 -5.36
C ARG A 203 9.26 2.45 -5.63
N GLU A 204 9.21 1.41 -4.81
CA GLU A 204 10.01 0.18 -5.01
C GLU A 204 9.66 -0.51 -6.33
N TYR A 205 8.39 -0.63 -6.67
CA TYR A 205 7.97 -1.20 -7.96
C TYR A 205 8.47 -0.38 -9.13
N ARG A 206 8.48 0.95 -9.03
CA ARG A 206 9.05 1.83 -10.05
C ARG A 206 10.56 1.62 -10.22
N GLU A 207 11.31 1.52 -9.13
CA GLU A 207 12.76 1.25 -9.17
C GLU A 207 13.06 -0.11 -9.81
N LYS A 208 12.34 -1.17 -9.43
CA LYS A 208 12.45 -2.50 -10.04
C LYS A 208 12.18 -2.46 -11.55
N VAL A 209 11.18 -1.70 -11.99
CA VAL A 209 10.88 -1.52 -13.42
C VAL A 209 12.03 -0.78 -14.14
N GLU A 210 12.60 0.26 -13.55
CA GLU A 210 13.74 0.97 -14.15
C GLU A 210 14.99 0.10 -14.23
N ASP A 211 15.27 -0.73 -13.22
CA ASP A 211 16.38 -1.67 -13.27
C ASP A 211 16.18 -2.78 -14.32
N MET A 212 14.95 -3.28 -14.46
CA MET A 212 14.61 -4.21 -15.54
C MET A 212 14.79 -3.57 -16.92
N LYS A 213 14.44 -2.29 -17.09
CA LYS A 213 14.70 -1.55 -18.34
C LYS A 213 16.20 -1.39 -18.63
N LYS A 214 17.02 -1.09 -17.61
CA LYS A 214 18.49 -1.03 -17.78
C LYS A 214 19.05 -2.37 -18.24
N LYS A 215 18.66 -3.47 -17.59
CA LYS A 215 19.07 -4.83 -17.98
C LYS A 215 18.60 -5.20 -19.39
N GLN A 216 17.38 -4.83 -19.76
CA GLN A 216 16.89 -5.04 -21.12
C GLN A 216 17.77 -4.29 -22.12
N LYS A 217 18.11 -3.04 -21.84
CA LYS A 217 19.02 -2.25 -22.69
C LYS A 217 20.41 -2.88 -22.78
N GLU A 218 20.98 -3.37 -21.69
CA GLU A 218 22.26 -4.09 -21.69
C GLU A 218 22.20 -5.36 -22.56
N VAL A 219 21.10 -6.11 -22.51
CA VAL A 219 20.88 -7.28 -23.38
C VAL A 219 20.71 -6.89 -24.85
N GLU A 220 20.04 -5.77 -25.13
CA GLU A 220 19.94 -5.20 -26.48
C GLU A 220 21.33 -4.79 -27.01
N ASP A 221 22.12 -4.05 -26.22
CA ASP A 221 23.49 -3.63 -26.57
C ASP A 221 24.42 -4.85 -26.81
N LEU A 222 24.32 -5.89 -25.96
CA LEU A 222 25.06 -7.15 -26.14
C LEU A 222 24.59 -7.92 -27.39
N GLY A 223 23.28 -7.91 -27.66
CA GLY A 223 22.70 -8.48 -28.87
C GLY A 223 23.22 -7.80 -30.13
N GLU A 224 23.25 -6.46 -30.14
CA GLU A 224 23.82 -5.66 -31.23
C GLU A 224 25.31 -5.98 -31.42
N ALA A 225 26.12 -5.97 -30.36
CA ALA A 225 27.53 -6.31 -30.42
C ALA A 225 27.77 -7.73 -31.00
N LEU A 226 26.99 -8.72 -30.56
CA LEU A 226 27.08 -10.08 -31.08
C LEU A 226 26.70 -10.17 -32.56
N THR A 227 25.72 -9.38 -33.01
CA THR A 227 25.36 -9.32 -34.45
C THR A 227 26.45 -8.67 -35.29
N GLU A 228 27.15 -7.67 -34.76
CA GLU A 228 28.31 -7.06 -35.42
C GLU A 228 29.49 -8.03 -35.50
N GLU A 229 29.80 -8.75 -34.42
CA GLU A 229 30.82 -9.80 -34.41
C GLU A 229 30.51 -10.90 -35.41
N LYS A 230 29.25 -11.37 -35.46
CA LYS A 230 28.80 -12.34 -36.46
C LYS A 230 28.98 -11.81 -37.89
N ARG A 231 28.68 -10.53 -38.15
CA ARG A 231 28.90 -9.91 -39.47
C ARG A 231 30.38 -9.86 -39.82
N ALA A 232 31.25 -9.52 -38.86
CA ALA A 232 32.70 -9.48 -39.05
C ALA A 232 33.27 -10.88 -39.36
N LEU A 233 32.84 -11.91 -38.63
CA LEU A 233 33.24 -13.30 -38.88
C LEU A 233 32.78 -13.80 -40.24
N LEU A 234 31.57 -13.46 -40.67
CA LEU A 234 31.09 -13.80 -42.02
C LEU A 234 31.91 -13.11 -43.11
N ALA A 235 32.22 -11.83 -42.97
CA ALA A 235 33.08 -11.11 -43.91
C ALA A 235 34.50 -11.71 -43.98
N GLN A 236 35.07 -12.09 -42.84
CA GLN A 236 36.37 -12.77 -42.77
C GLN A 236 36.32 -14.15 -43.44
N LYS A 237 35.24 -14.91 -43.22
CA LYS A 237 35.01 -16.20 -43.87
C LYS A 237 34.96 -16.03 -45.39
N GLU A 238 34.19 -15.07 -45.90
CA GLU A 238 34.11 -14.77 -47.34
C GLU A 238 35.46 -14.37 -47.93
N ALA A 239 36.26 -13.56 -47.21
CA ALA A 239 37.61 -13.19 -47.62
C ALA A 239 38.55 -14.41 -47.68
N ASN A 240 38.47 -15.31 -46.70
CA ASN A 240 39.25 -16.55 -46.70
C ASN A 240 38.83 -17.51 -47.82
N GLU A 241 37.52 -17.66 -48.07
CA GLU A 241 37.01 -18.45 -49.20
C GLU A 241 37.50 -17.89 -50.54
N GLN A 242 37.50 -16.55 -50.69
CA GLN A 242 38.06 -15.90 -51.87
C GLN A 242 39.55 -16.19 -52.02
N ARG A 243 40.32 -16.14 -50.91
CA ARG A 243 41.75 -16.44 -50.91
C ARG A 243 42.04 -17.90 -51.27
N ILE A 244 41.22 -18.83 -50.79
CA ILE A 244 41.32 -20.25 -51.14
C ILE A 244 41.06 -20.42 -52.65
N ARG A 245 40.01 -19.80 -53.20
CA ARG A 245 39.73 -19.85 -54.65
C ARG A 245 40.90 -19.35 -55.50
N GLU A 246 41.55 -18.26 -55.09
CA GLU A 246 42.76 -17.75 -55.77
C GLU A 246 43.91 -18.76 -55.74
N LEU A 247 44.18 -19.35 -54.58
CA LEU A 247 45.25 -20.34 -54.43
C LEU A 247 44.95 -21.64 -55.20
N GLU A 248 43.69 -22.07 -55.25
CA GLU A 248 43.26 -23.21 -56.06
C GLU A 248 43.51 -22.94 -57.55
N GLU A 249 43.23 -21.74 -58.02
CA GLU A 249 43.49 -21.35 -59.41
C GLU A 249 45.00 -21.27 -59.71
N ASP A 250 45.80 -20.73 -58.78
CA ASP A 250 47.25 -20.74 -58.88
C ASP A 250 47.81 -22.17 -58.96
N ILE A 251 47.28 -23.11 -58.16
CA ILE A 251 47.66 -24.53 -58.22
C ILE A 251 47.30 -25.14 -59.58
N LYS A 252 46.11 -24.86 -60.13
CA LYS A 252 45.73 -25.34 -61.47
C LYS A 252 46.69 -24.81 -62.54
N ILE A 253 47.01 -23.52 -62.51
CA ILE A 253 47.95 -22.88 -63.44
C ILE A 253 49.34 -23.52 -63.30
N LEU A 254 49.83 -23.73 -62.08
CA LEU A 254 51.12 -24.35 -61.83
C LEU A 254 51.15 -25.82 -62.26
N THR A 255 50.07 -26.57 -62.05
CA THR A 255 49.94 -27.97 -62.46
C THR A 255 49.94 -28.09 -63.98
N GLN A 256 49.19 -27.24 -64.69
CA GLN A 256 49.19 -27.18 -66.15
C GLN A 256 50.59 -26.85 -66.69
N ARG A 257 51.26 -25.84 -66.13
CA ARG A 257 52.64 -25.49 -66.50
C ARG A 257 53.63 -26.61 -66.17
N GLY A 258 53.37 -27.40 -65.12
CA GLY A 258 54.15 -28.58 -64.77
C GLY A 258 54.03 -29.67 -65.84
N LEU A 259 52.79 -29.97 -66.26
CA LEU A 259 52.50 -30.93 -67.32
C LEU A 259 53.10 -30.52 -68.67
N GLU A 260 52.97 -29.25 -69.05
CA GLU A 260 53.59 -28.71 -70.28
C GLU A 260 55.11 -28.95 -70.28
N ARG A 261 55.79 -28.61 -69.16
CA ARG A 261 57.22 -28.87 -69.00
C ARG A 261 57.58 -30.35 -69.01
N GLU A 262 56.76 -31.21 -68.43
CA GLU A 262 56.97 -32.66 -68.47
C GLU A 262 56.88 -33.17 -69.91
N THR A 263 55.90 -32.72 -70.70
CA THR A 263 55.82 -33.09 -72.12
C THR A 263 56.98 -32.53 -72.95
N ASP A 264 57.49 -31.34 -72.62
CA ASP A 264 58.69 -30.77 -73.25
C ASP A 264 59.92 -31.61 -72.92
N LEU A 265 60.07 -32.06 -71.67
CA LEU A 265 61.13 -32.95 -71.22
C LEU A 265 61.05 -34.32 -71.92
N GLU A 266 59.86 -34.90 -72.06
CA GLU A 266 59.63 -36.14 -72.81
C GLU A 266 60.11 -36.00 -74.26
N ARG A 267 59.74 -34.89 -74.93
CA ARG A 267 60.21 -34.58 -76.29
C ARG A 267 61.72 -34.41 -76.37
N MET A 268 62.36 -33.83 -75.36
CA MET A 268 63.82 -33.73 -75.29
C MET A 268 64.49 -35.09 -75.01
N ARG A 269 63.89 -35.94 -74.18
CA ARG A 269 64.37 -37.31 -73.92
C ARG A 269 64.32 -38.16 -75.19
N GLU A 270 63.25 -38.09 -75.97
CA GLU A 270 63.14 -38.81 -77.24
C GLU A 270 64.18 -38.33 -78.27
N ARG A 271 64.43 -37.01 -78.34
CA ARG A 271 65.54 -36.47 -79.16
C ARG A 271 66.90 -36.98 -78.68
N ALA A 272 67.11 -37.01 -77.36
CA ALA A 272 68.34 -37.53 -76.77
C ALA A 272 68.53 -39.03 -77.07
N LYS A 273 67.48 -39.85 -76.92
CA LYS A 273 67.48 -41.28 -77.30
C LYS A 273 67.81 -41.46 -78.79
N LYS A 274 67.18 -40.69 -79.68
CA LYS A 274 67.48 -40.73 -81.12
C LYS A 274 68.93 -40.34 -81.42
N SER A 275 69.45 -39.30 -80.76
CA SER A 275 70.86 -38.91 -80.92
C SER A 275 71.84 -39.95 -80.35
N ALA A 276 71.47 -40.64 -79.27
CA ALA A 276 72.29 -41.69 -78.68
C ALA A 276 72.30 -42.96 -79.56
N ALA A 277 71.16 -43.29 -80.17
CA ALA A 277 71.07 -44.37 -81.16
C ALA A 277 71.96 -44.10 -82.38
N GLN A 278 71.91 -42.88 -82.94
CA GLN A 278 72.79 -42.46 -84.04
C GLN A 278 74.27 -42.57 -83.66
N LYS A 279 74.64 -42.07 -82.47
CA LYS A 279 76.03 -42.19 -81.99
C LYS A 279 76.50 -43.64 -81.85
N ARG A 280 75.62 -44.55 -81.43
CA ARG A 280 75.94 -45.98 -81.37
C ARG A 280 76.18 -46.58 -82.74
N GLU A 281 75.34 -46.22 -83.72
CA GLU A 281 75.53 -46.64 -85.12
C GLU A 281 76.87 -46.15 -85.66
N ASP A 282 77.19 -44.86 -85.48
CA ASP A 282 78.48 -44.28 -85.88
C ASP A 282 79.67 -44.98 -85.16
N GLU A 283 79.52 -45.33 -83.88
CA GLU A 283 80.53 -46.07 -83.11
C GLU A 283 80.73 -47.50 -83.64
N ASP A 284 79.66 -48.19 -83.98
CA ASP A 284 79.72 -49.56 -84.51
C ASP A 284 80.28 -49.59 -85.94
N GLU A 285 79.97 -48.58 -86.76
CA GLU A 285 80.65 -48.34 -88.04
C GLU A 285 82.15 -48.10 -87.84
N HIS A 286 82.53 -47.28 -86.86
CA HIS A 286 83.93 -47.00 -86.56
C HIS A 286 84.68 -48.25 -86.05
N LYS A 287 84.01 -49.10 -85.27
CA LYS A 287 84.56 -50.42 -84.86
C LYS A 287 84.70 -51.35 -86.05
N ASN A 288 83.73 -51.40 -86.96
CA ASN A 288 83.78 -52.22 -88.16
C ASN A 288 84.93 -51.79 -89.08
N LEU A 289 85.11 -50.48 -89.28
CA LEU A 289 86.26 -49.93 -90.02
C LEU A 289 87.59 -50.28 -89.33
N LYS A 290 87.64 -50.23 -88.00
CA LYS A 290 88.82 -50.62 -87.23
C LYS A 290 89.15 -52.12 -87.38
N LEU A 291 88.15 -53.00 -87.32
CA LEU A 291 88.33 -54.43 -87.53
C LEU A 291 88.83 -54.74 -88.95
N LYS A 292 88.30 -54.04 -89.97
CA LYS A 292 88.79 -54.15 -91.35
C LYS A 292 90.26 -53.71 -91.48
N MET A 293 90.67 -52.67 -90.76
CA MET A 293 92.06 -52.24 -90.69
C MET A 293 92.96 -53.28 -90.00
N GLU A 294 92.54 -53.84 -88.87
CA GLU A 294 93.29 -54.91 -88.20
C GLU A 294 93.40 -56.18 -89.07
N GLN A 295 92.41 -56.44 -89.92
CA GLN A 295 92.42 -57.60 -90.83
C GLN A 295 93.41 -57.41 -91.98
N THR A 296 93.51 -56.22 -92.58
CA THR A 296 94.53 -55.93 -93.59
C THR A 296 95.94 -55.86 -92.99
N GLU A 297 96.06 -55.44 -91.73
CA GLU A 297 97.31 -55.52 -90.97
C GLU A 297 97.74 -56.97 -90.72
N LYS A 298 96.81 -57.89 -90.42
CA LYS A 298 97.09 -59.32 -90.25
C LYS A 298 97.60 -59.98 -91.53
N GLU A 299 97.09 -59.59 -92.70
CA GLU A 299 97.59 -60.05 -94.01
C GLU A 299 99.01 -59.56 -94.30
N LEU A 300 99.32 -58.32 -93.91
CA LEU A 300 100.69 -57.78 -93.93
C LEU A 300 101.62 -58.56 -92.98
N HIS A 301 101.12 -58.97 -91.81
CA HIS A 301 101.89 -59.74 -90.83
C HIS A 301 102.10 -61.20 -91.23
N SER A 302 101.17 -61.85 -91.95
CA SER A 302 101.39 -63.22 -92.45
C SER A 302 102.47 -63.27 -93.52
N LEU A 303 102.52 -62.24 -94.38
CA LEU A 303 103.60 -62.08 -95.37
C LEU A 303 104.96 -61.79 -94.69
N SER A 304 104.93 -61.16 -93.51
CA SER A 304 106.11 -60.94 -92.67
C SER A 304 106.52 -62.18 -91.84
N ALA A 305 105.57 -63.05 -91.49
CA ALA A 305 105.79 -64.26 -90.68
C ALA A 305 106.53 -65.37 -91.44
N GLU A 306 106.45 -65.42 -92.77
CA GLU A 306 107.32 -66.27 -93.59
C GLU A 306 108.80 -65.88 -93.42
N PHE A 307 109.08 -64.57 -93.35
CA PHE A 307 110.44 -64.06 -93.14
C PHE A 307 110.97 -64.29 -91.72
N GLN A 308 110.10 -64.27 -90.70
CA GLN A 308 110.54 -64.33 -89.30
C GLN A 308 110.65 -65.76 -88.73
N SER A 309 110.20 -66.78 -89.47
CA SER A 309 110.37 -68.21 -89.14
C SER A 309 111.84 -68.67 -89.10
N LEU A 310 112.74 -67.89 -89.71
CA LEU A 310 114.20 -68.03 -89.58
C LEU A 310 114.78 -67.35 -88.34
N ARG A 311 113.95 -66.70 -87.50
CA ARG A 311 114.39 -66.09 -86.23
C ARG A 311 113.74 -66.74 -85.01
N SER A 312 113.51 -68.03 -85.14
CA SER A 312 113.16 -69.07 -84.15
C SER A 312 114.27 -69.33 -83.10
N SER A 313 115.01 -68.29 -82.70
CA SER A 313 115.96 -68.32 -81.58
C SER A 313 115.41 -67.61 -80.33
N LEU A 314 114.19 -67.06 -80.38
CA LEU A 314 113.48 -66.49 -79.23
C LEU A 314 112.72 -67.55 -78.40
N ALA A 315 112.66 -68.81 -78.85
CA ALA A 315 111.90 -69.89 -78.20
C ALA A 315 112.41 -70.33 -76.81
N GLN A 316 113.50 -69.75 -76.29
CA GLN A 316 114.02 -70.08 -74.96
C GLN A 316 113.67 -69.05 -73.86
N ARG A 317 113.04 -67.91 -74.20
CA ARG A 317 112.65 -66.89 -73.21
C ARG A 317 111.17 -66.92 -72.79
N ASP A 318 110.28 -67.61 -73.51
CA ASP A 318 108.82 -67.54 -73.28
C ASP A 318 108.27 -68.39 -72.11
N THR A 319 109.04 -69.32 -71.51
CA THR A 319 108.57 -70.08 -70.34
C THR A 319 108.49 -69.25 -69.05
N HIS A 320 109.38 -68.27 -68.87
CA HIS A 320 109.39 -67.41 -67.67
C HIS A 320 108.30 -66.33 -67.68
N ALA A 321 107.85 -65.89 -68.87
CA ALA A 321 106.79 -64.89 -69.00
C ALA A 321 105.40 -65.43 -68.61
N LEU A 322 105.15 -66.73 -68.79
CA LEU A 322 103.85 -67.35 -68.50
C LEU A 322 103.51 -67.42 -67.01
N GLN A 323 104.49 -67.66 -66.12
CA GLN A 323 104.26 -67.72 -64.67
C GLN A 323 103.88 -66.36 -64.07
N LEU A 324 104.52 -65.28 -64.55
CA LEU A 324 104.19 -63.91 -64.12
C LEU A 324 102.77 -63.53 -64.56
N ARG A 325 102.34 -63.95 -65.75
CA ARG A 325 100.98 -63.70 -66.26
C ARG A 325 99.90 -64.27 -65.33
N ASP A 326 100.13 -65.46 -64.78
CA ASP A 326 99.14 -66.17 -63.93
C ASP A 326 98.98 -65.53 -62.54
N THR A 327 100.07 -64.96 -62.00
CA THR A 327 99.99 -64.17 -60.75
C THR A 327 99.26 -62.85 -60.94
N ILE A 328 99.43 -62.20 -62.10
CA ILE A 328 98.73 -60.95 -62.44
C ILE A 328 97.23 -61.22 -62.56
N THR A 329 96.80 -62.23 -63.31
CA THR A 329 95.36 -62.57 -63.47
C THR A 329 94.66 -62.85 -62.14
N THR A 330 95.33 -63.54 -61.22
CA THR A 330 94.79 -63.84 -59.88
C THR A 330 94.60 -62.58 -59.04
N LEU A 331 95.56 -61.65 -59.08
CA LEU A 331 95.45 -60.36 -58.37
C LEU A 331 94.36 -59.46 -58.99
N THR A 332 94.23 -59.42 -60.31
CA THR A 332 93.17 -58.68 -61.00
C THR A 332 91.78 -59.19 -60.60
N HIS A 333 91.61 -60.51 -60.45
CA HIS A 333 90.34 -61.10 -60.01
C HIS A 333 89.99 -60.71 -58.56
N LYS A 334 90.97 -60.74 -57.65
CA LYS A 334 90.76 -60.31 -56.25
C LYS A 334 90.40 -58.81 -56.15
N LEU A 335 91.06 -57.95 -56.94
CA LEU A 335 90.74 -56.52 -56.99
C LEU A 335 89.33 -56.27 -57.51
N ASN A 336 88.92 -56.95 -58.59
CA ASN A 336 87.55 -56.85 -59.11
C ASN A 336 86.50 -57.40 -58.14
N SER A 337 86.82 -58.43 -57.35
CA SER A 337 85.94 -58.91 -56.27
C SER A 337 85.81 -57.86 -55.16
N ALA A 338 86.91 -57.20 -54.78
CA ALA A 338 86.90 -56.11 -53.81
C ALA A 338 86.06 -54.92 -54.28
N HIS A 339 86.24 -54.44 -55.52
CA HIS A 339 85.42 -53.35 -56.07
C HIS A 339 83.92 -53.70 -56.12
N ARG A 340 83.55 -54.95 -56.42
CA ARG A 340 82.14 -55.38 -56.36
C ARG A 340 81.59 -55.35 -54.93
N LYS A 341 82.38 -55.72 -53.92
CA LYS A 341 81.98 -55.63 -52.50
C LYS A 341 81.87 -54.18 -52.04
N GLU A 342 82.75 -53.31 -52.50
CA GLU A 342 82.70 -51.87 -52.22
C GLU A 342 81.44 -51.21 -52.81
N ALA A 343 81.14 -51.49 -54.09
CA ALA A 343 79.90 -51.01 -54.72
C ALA A 343 78.64 -51.56 -54.01
N ALA A 344 78.64 -52.82 -53.58
CA ALA A 344 77.54 -53.38 -52.80
C ALA A 344 77.40 -52.73 -51.41
N ASN A 345 78.52 -52.39 -50.75
CA ASN A 345 78.51 -51.65 -49.49
C ASN A 345 77.99 -50.21 -49.66
N GLU A 346 78.34 -49.53 -50.76
CA GLU A 346 77.80 -48.19 -51.06
C GLU A 346 76.28 -48.21 -51.29
N LEU A 347 75.78 -49.22 -52.04
CA LEU A 347 74.34 -49.43 -52.20
C LEU A 347 73.65 -49.68 -50.85
N ALA A 348 74.20 -50.56 -50.02
CA ALA A 348 73.68 -50.82 -48.68
C ALA A 348 73.69 -49.57 -47.77
N LEU A 349 74.71 -48.71 -47.88
CA LEU A 349 74.78 -47.45 -47.14
C LEU A 349 73.74 -46.42 -47.61
N ASN A 350 73.46 -46.37 -48.92
CA ASN A 350 72.40 -45.53 -49.46
C ASN A 350 71.01 -46.02 -49.03
N GLU A 351 70.78 -47.33 -49.06
CA GLU A 351 69.55 -47.95 -48.54
C GLU A 351 69.37 -47.64 -47.06
N LEU A 352 70.42 -47.79 -46.24
CA LEU A 352 70.40 -47.44 -44.81
C LEU A 352 70.04 -45.97 -44.58
N ARG A 353 70.62 -45.04 -45.37
CA ARG A 353 70.26 -43.61 -45.31
C ARG A 353 68.79 -43.37 -45.66
N SER A 354 68.28 -44.00 -46.71
CA SER A 354 66.86 -43.88 -47.10
C SER A 354 65.90 -44.45 -46.05
N VAL A 355 66.29 -45.54 -45.37
CA VAL A 355 65.53 -46.12 -44.25
C VAL A 355 65.56 -45.16 -43.05
N GLN A 356 66.72 -44.57 -42.74
CA GLN A 356 66.87 -43.61 -41.64
C GLN A 356 66.04 -42.33 -41.87
N GLU A 357 66.02 -41.80 -43.09
CA GLU A 357 65.18 -40.64 -43.44
C GLU A 357 63.69 -40.95 -43.29
N ARG A 358 63.24 -42.12 -43.78
CA ARG A 358 61.86 -42.57 -43.58
C ARG A 358 61.51 -42.76 -42.11
N LEU A 359 62.44 -43.31 -41.31
CA LEU A 359 62.28 -43.43 -39.86
C LEU A 359 62.10 -42.05 -39.23
N ASN A 360 62.99 -41.08 -39.51
CA ASN A 360 62.91 -39.72 -38.97
C ASN A 360 61.59 -39.02 -39.34
N VAL A 361 61.11 -39.16 -40.58
CA VAL A 361 59.81 -38.60 -41.00
C VAL A 361 58.65 -39.26 -40.25
N SER A 362 58.69 -40.58 -40.08
CA SER A 362 57.66 -41.31 -39.32
C SER A 362 57.66 -40.95 -37.83
N GLU A 363 58.84 -40.74 -37.22
CA GLU A 363 58.97 -40.29 -35.84
C GLU A 363 58.40 -38.89 -35.65
N HIS A 364 58.66 -37.96 -36.58
CA HIS A 364 58.09 -36.62 -36.53
C HIS A 364 56.56 -36.65 -36.69
N CYS A 365 56.04 -37.49 -37.58
CA CYS A 365 54.59 -37.70 -37.75
C CYS A 365 53.93 -38.29 -36.48
N VAL A 366 54.59 -39.25 -35.81
CA VAL A 366 54.11 -39.77 -34.53
C VAL A 366 54.12 -38.67 -33.47
N GLU A 367 55.13 -37.81 -33.43
CA GLU A 367 55.20 -36.72 -32.46
C GLU A 367 54.15 -35.63 -32.70
N THR A 368 53.85 -35.29 -33.97
CA THR A 368 52.75 -34.38 -34.30
C THR A 368 51.39 -34.95 -33.89
N LEU A 369 51.13 -36.23 -34.20
CA LEU A 369 49.90 -36.92 -33.78
C LEU A 369 49.77 -37.01 -32.26
N ARG A 370 50.88 -37.19 -31.53
CA ARG A 370 50.90 -37.13 -30.06
C ARG A 370 50.60 -35.74 -29.53
N GLY A 371 51.04 -34.68 -30.22
CA GLY A 371 50.67 -33.29 -29.93
C GLY A 371 49.17 -33.08 -30.08
N GLU A 372 48.62 -33.42 -31.23
CA GLU A 372 47.19 -33.31 -31.53
C GLU A 372 46.33 -34.12 -30.52
N LEU A 373 46.75 -35.34 -30.17
CA LEU A 373 46.03 -36.14 -29.17
C LEU A 373 46.04 -35.46 -27.79
N ARG A 374 47.14 -34.83 -27.39
CA ARG A 374 47.21 -34.07 -26.12
C ARG A 374 46.26 -32.88 -26.14
N ASP A 375 46.24 -32.12 -27.24
CA ASP A 375 45.36 -30.96 -27.39
C ASP A 375 43.88 -31.37 -27.38
N MET A 376 43.53 -32.46 -28.07
CA MET A 376 42.17 -33.01 -28.05
C MET A 376 41.76 -33.48 -26.65
N VAL A 377 42.67 -34.10 -25.88
CA VAL A 377 42.41 -34.47 -24.48
C VAL A 377 42.21 -33.24 -23.60
N ALA A 378 43.04 -32.21 -23.76
CA ALA A 378 42.91 -30.95 -23.01
C ALA A 378 41.57 -30.24 -23.30
N GLN A 379 41.16 -30.18 -24.58
CA GLN A 379 39.85 -29.65 -24.99
C GLN A 379 38.70 -30.46 -24.39
N ARG A 380 38.79 -31.80 -24.42
CA ARG A 380 37.80 -32.69 -23.81
C ARG A 380 37.69 -32.46 -22.30
N ASP A 381 38.82 -32.32 -21.60
CA ASP A 381 38.84 -32.11 -20.16
C ASP A 381 38.26 -30.74 -19.77
N SER A 382 38.53 -29.69 -20.56
CA SER A 382 37.88 -28.38 -20.41
C SER A 382 36.37 -28.48 -20.61
N ALA A 383 35.92 -29.13 -21.69
CA ALA A 383 34.51 -29.32 -21.97
C ALA A 383 33.80 -30.15 -20.88
N HIS A 384 34.47 -31.16 -20.31
CA HIS A 384 33.96 -31.91 -19.16
C HIS A 384 33.86 -31.03 -17.91
N ALA A 385 34.86 -30.20 -17.61
CA ALA A 385 34.82 -29.28 -16.47
C ALA A 385 33.67 -28.26 -16.61
N GLU A 386 33.50 -27.67 -17.79
CA GLU A 386 32.39 -26.76 -18.12
C GLU A 386 31.03 -27.45 -17.98
N LEU A 387 30.88 -28.67 -18.49
CA LEU A 387 29.67 -29.48 -18.33
C LEU A 387 29.37 -29.77 -16.85
N HIS A 388 30.39 -30.12 -16.05
CA HIS A 388 30.25 -30.33 -14.61
C HIS A 388 29.84 -29.05 -13.89
N GLN A 389 30.40 -27.90 -14.27
CA GLN A 389 30.02 -26.60 -13.72
C GLN A 389 28.58 -26.22 -14.08
N ALA A 390 28.17 -26.41 -15.33
CA ALA A 390 26.79 -26.18 -15.78
C ALA A 390 25.79 -27.08 -15.03
N ARG A 391 26.14 -28.35 -14.80
CA ARG A 391 25.32 -29.27 -13.99
C ARG A 391 25.19 -28.81 -12.54
N LEU A 392 26.27 -28.33 -11.93
CA LEU A 392 26.24 -27.80 -10.56
C LEU A 392 25.35 -26.55 -10.46
N GLN A 393 25.48 -25.63 -11.42
CA GLN A 393 24.64 -24.43 -11.49
C GLN A 393 23.16 -24.78 -11.70
N ALA A 394 22.86 -25.73 -12.59
CA ALA A 394 21.50 -26.22 -12.81
C ALA A 394 20.91 -26.86 -11.54
N ALA A 395 21.70 -27.66 -10.80
CA ALA A 395 21.28 -28.24 -9.53
C ALA A 395 21.02 -27.17 -8.44
N GLN A 396 21.86 -26.14 -8.37
CA GLN A 396 21.67 -25.00 -7.45
C GLN A 396 20.38 -24.23 -7.76
N LEU A 397 20.13 -23.90 -9.03
CA LEU A 397 18.89 -23.22 -9.44
C LEU A 397 17.65 -24.10 -9.18
N THR A 398 17.76 -25.42 -9.37
CA THR A 398 16.68 -26.36 -9.08
C THR A 398 16.36 -26.40 -7.58
N LEU A 399 17.38 -26.37 -6.72
CA LEU A 399 17.20 -26.30 -5.27
C LEU A 399 16.52 -24.98 -4.86
N GLN A 400 16.98 -23.84 -5.38
CA GLN A 400 16.36 -22.54 -5.13
C GLN A 400 14.89 -22.49 -5.57
N LEU A 401 14.55 -23.11 -6.71
CA LEU A 401 13.16 -23.22 -7.17
C LEU A 401 12.31 -24.08 -6.24
N ALA A 402 12.87 -25.17 -5.71
CA ALA A 402 12.18 -26.02 -4.73
C ALA A 402 11.94 -25.28 -3.41
N ASP A 403 12.94 -24.56 -2.90
CA ASP A 403 12.81 -23.75 -1.68
C ASP A 403 11.76 -22.64 -1.83
N ALA A 404 11.77 -21.92 -2.96
CA ALA A 404 10.74 -20.91 -3.26
C ALA A 404 9.33 -21.53 -3.37
N SER A 405 9.22 -22.73 -3.93
CA SER A 405 7.95 -23.46 -4.05
C SER A 405 7.42 -23.92 -2.68
N LEU A 406 8.31 -24.35 -1.78
CA LEU A 406 7.99 -24.70 -0.41
C LEU A 406 7.53 -23.48 0.38
N ALA A 407 8.28 -22.37 0.33
CA ALA A 407 7.92 -21.12 1.01
C ALA A 407 6.54 -20.59 0.57
N LEU A 408 6.22 -20.64 -0.73
CA LEU A 408 4.90 -20.27 -1.23
C LEU A 408 3.78 -21.21 -0.73
N ARG A 409 4.09 -22.49 -0.54
CA ARG A 409 3.13 -23.48 -0.02
C ARG A 409 2.88 -23.27 1.47
N GLU A 410 3.92 -23.02 2.25
CA GLU A 410 3.85 -22.67 3.67
C GLU A 410 3.09 -21.36 3.88
N GLY A 411 3.40 -20.32 3.09
CA GLY A 411 2.65 -19.06 3.14
C GLY A 411 1.15 -19.26 2.90
N ARG A 412 0.77 -20.06 1.90
CA ARG A 412 -0.65 -20.39 1.64
C ARG A 412 -1.30 -21.18 2.78
N ALA A 413 -0.56 -22.10 3.41
CA ALA A 413 -1.07 -22.86 4.55
C ALA A 413 -1.30 -21.96 5.77
N ASN A 414 -0.37 -21.05 6.08
CA ASN A 414 -0.48 -20.08 7.16
C ASN A 414 -1.69 -19.15 6.95
N TRP A 415 -1.85 -18.58 5.75
CA TRP A 415 -3.01 -17.78 5.40
C TRP A 415 -4.34 -18.54 5.50
N ALA A 416 -4.34 -19.85 5.21
CA ALA A 416 -5.52 -20.68 5.38
C ALA A 416 -5.87 -20.88 6.85
N GLN A 417 -4.87 -21.13 7.70
CA GLN A 417 -5.04 -21.27 9.14
C GLN A 417 -5.53 -19.96 9.78
N GLU A 418 -4.92 -18.82 9.44
CA GLU A 418 -5.35 -17.51 9.95
C GLU A 418 -6.78 -17.16 9.57
N ARG A 419 -7.18 -17.49 8.34
CA ARG A 419 -8.57 -17.29 7.91
C ARG A 419 -9.54 -18.16 8.73
N GLU A 420 -9.17 -19.40 9.02
CA GLU A 420 -9.99 -20.30 9.84
C GLU A 420 -10.09 -19.82 11.30
N THR A 421 -8.99 -19.34 11.90
CA THR A 421 -9.01 -18.80 13.26
C THR A 421 -9.85 -17.52 13.35
N LEU A 422 -9.77 -16.63 12.35
CA LEU A 422 -10.64 -15.46 12.26
C LEU A 422 -12.11 -15.83 12.12
N GLN A 423 -12.44 -16.86 11.32
CA GLN A 423 -13.81 -17.37 11.20
C GLN A 423 -14.33 -17.94 12.53
N GLN A 424 -13.52 -18.72 13.24
CA GLN A 424 -13.88 -19.25 14.56
C GLN A 424 -14.11 -18.13 15.58
N ASN A 425 -13.25 -17.11 15.61
CA ASN A 425 -13.42 -15.95 16.48
C ASN A 425 -14.69 -15.16 16.16
N ALA A 426 -14.97 -14.93 14.87
CA ALA A 426 -16.20 -14.27 14.44
C ALA A 426 -17.45 -15.04 14.87
N GLU A 427 -17.43 -16.37 14.83
CA GLU A 427 -18.56 -17.20 15.33
C GLU A 427 -18.69 -17.13 16.85
N ILE A 428 -17.57 -17.13 17.60
CA ILE A 428 -17.59 -16.94 19.07
C ILE A 428 -18.16 -15.57 19.43
N ASP A 429 -17.78 -14.51 18.72
CA ASP A 429 -18.26 -13.16 18.95
C ASP A 429 -19.74 -13.02 18.58
N LYS A 430 -20.19 -13.66 17.49
CA LYS A 430 -21.61 -13.73 17.13
C LYS A 430 -22.44 -14.39 18.23
N VAL A 431 -22.02 -15.55 18.76
CA VAL A 431 -22.70 -16.22 19.89
C VAL A 431 -22.70 -15.33 21.15
N ARG A 432 -21.62 -14.57 21.38
CA ARG A 432 -21.54 -13.62 22.50
C ARG A 432 -22.53 -12.45 22.32
N LEU A 433 -22.63 -11.90 21.12
CA LEU A 433 -23.58 -10.84 20.78
C LEU A 433 -25.03 -11.31 20.90
N GLU A 434 -25.34 -12.53 20.45
CA GLU A 434 -26.65 -13.15 20.62
C GLU A 434 -27.02 -13.25 22.12
N ARG A 435 -26.09 -13.73 22.97
CA ARG A 435 -26.31 -13.77 24.42
C ARG A 435 -26.56 -12.38 25.01
N GLN A 436 -25.77 -11.37 24.61
CA GLN A 436 -25.95 -10.01 25.09
C GLN A 436 -27.29 -9.41 24.62
N ASN A 437 -27.72 -9.74 23.40
CA ASN A 437 -29.02 -9.34 22.87
C ASN A 437 -30.17 -9.96 23.69
N ASP A 438 -30.09 -11.25 24.03
CA ASP A 438 -31.07 -11.92 24.88
C ASP A 438 -31.13 -11.30 26.28
N GLU A 439 -29.98 -10.96 26.87
CA GLU A 439 -29.91 -10.25 28.16
C GLU A 439 -30.52 -8.85 28.09
N ILE A 440 -30.32 -8.13 26.98
CA ILE A 440 -30.94 -6.82 26.72
C ILE A 440 -32.46 -6.98 26.61
N GLN A 441 -32.94 -7.95 25.81
CA GLN A 441 -34.38 -8.23 25.67
C GLN A 441 -35.03 -8.56 27.02
N GLN A 442 -34.39 -9.41 27.84
CA GLN A 442 -34.88 -9.71 29.18
C GLN A 442 -34.94 -8.46 30.06
N LYS A 443 -33.93 -7.59 30.01
CA LYS A 443 -33.93 -6.32 30.75
C LYS A 443 -35.01 -5.36 30.24
N GLU A 444 -35.25 -5.31 28.93
CA GLU A 444 -36.32 -4.52 28.33
C GLU A 444 -37.70 -5.00 28.78
N GLU A 445 -37.94 -6.32 28.84
CA GLU A 445 -39.17 -6.89 29.39
C GLU A 445 -39.35 -6.54 30.88
N MET A 446 -38.28 -6.63 31.68
CA MET A 446 -38.32 -6.24 33.09
C MET A 446 -38.61 -4.75 33.27
N LEU A 447 -38.03 -3.89 32.42
CA LEU A 447 -38.34 -2.46 32.40
C LEU A 447 -39.78 -2.18 32.00
N GLN A 448 -40.35 -2.92 31.04
CA GLN A 448 -41.76 -2.80 30.69
C GLN A 448 -42.67 -3.19 31.86
N LYS A 449 -42.38 -4.29 32.56
CA LYS A 449 -43.13 -4.70 33.76
C LYS A 449 -43.06 -3.63 34.85
N ALA A 450 -41.88 -3.10 35.14
CA ALA A 450 -41.70 -2.02 36.12
C ALA A 450 -42.46 -0.74 35.73
N ARG A 451 -42.52 -0.41 34.42
CA ARG A 451 -43.33 0.71 33.91
C ARG A 451 -44.83 0.46 34.14
N MET A 452 -45.33 -0.73 33.84
CA MET A 452 -46.73 -1.12 34.07
C MET A 452 -47.09 -1.06 35.56
N GLU A 453 -46.20 -1.52 36.44
CA GLU A 453 -46.39 -1.43 37.89
C GLU A 453 -46.38 0.03 38.37
N ARG A 454 -45.50 0.88 37.85
CA ARG A 454 -45.48 2.30 38.15
C ARG A 454 -46.76 2.99 37.69
N GLU A 455 -47.25 2.66 36.50
CA GLU A 455 -48.51 3.20 35.97
C GLU A 455 -49.69 2.74 36.82
N LYS A 456 -49.74 1.47 37.23
CA LYS A 456 -50.74 0.95 38.16
C LYS A 456 -50.70 1.70 39.50
N ALA A 457 -49.52 1.92 40.08
CA ALA A 457 -49.36 2.67 41.32
C ALA A 457 -49.79 4.14 41.18
N VAL A 458 -49.54 4.78 40.02
CA VAL A 458 -50.03 6.14 39.73
C VAL A 458 -51.56 6.18 39.66
N VAL A 459 -52.20 5.16 39.07
CA VAL A 459 -53.66 5.05 39.05
C VAL A 459 -54.22 4.85 40.46
N GLU A 460 -53.62 3.98 41.27
CA GLU A 460 -54.03 3.75 42.67
C GLU A 460 -53.86 5.03 43.52
N LEU A 461 -52.73 5.73 43.38
CA LEU A 461 -52.48 7.02 44.02
C LEU A 461 -53.51 8.08 43.56
N GLY A 462 -53.92 8.05 42.29
CA GLY A 462 -54.99 8.90 41.76
C GLY A 462 -56.32 8.65 42.49
N ARG A 463 -56.72 7.37 42.62
CA ARG A 463 -57.92 6.98 43.36
C ARG A 463 -57.86 7.36 44.84
N GLU A 464 -56.70 7.20 45.47
CA GLU A 464 -56.49 7.62 46.86
C GLU A 464 -56.61 9.14 47.01
N LYS A 465 -56.04 9.91 46.08
CA LYS A 465 -56.19 11.37 46.05
C LYS A 465 -57.65 11.79 45.86
N ASP A 466 -58.41 11.10 45.02
CA ASP A 466 -59.83 11.37 44.81
C ASP A 466 -60.66 11.03 46.06
N CYS A 467 -60.39 9.89 46.71
CA CYS A 467 -60.99 9.56 48.02
C CYS A 467 -60.61 10.60 49.10
N ASN A 468 -59.36 11.09 49.10
CA ASN A 468 -58.92 12.14 50.00
C ASN A 468 -59.63 13.47 49.73
N ARG A 469 -59.88 13.80 48.46
CA ARG A 469 -60.69 14.97 48.05
C ARG A 469 -62.12 14.85 48.55
N GLU A 470 -62.75 13.68 48.39
CA GLU A 470 -64.10 13.40 48.92
C GLU A 470 -64.16 13.52 50.44
N LEU A 471 -63.17 12.96 51.16
CA LEU A 471 -63.08 13.08 52.61
C LEU A 471 -62.89 14.53 53.06
N LYS A 472 -62.04 15.30 52.38
CA LYS A 472 -61.85 16.73 52.66
C LYS A 472 -63.12 17.54 52.38
N ALA A 473 -63.83 17.25 51.29
CA ALA A 473 -65.10 17.89 50.98
C ALA A 473 -66.15 17.59 52.07
N SER A 474 -66.25 16.32 52.46
CA SER A 474 -67.14 15.87 53.55
C SER A 474 -66.79 16.54 54.89
N LEU A 475 -65.49 16.69 55.19
CA LEU A 475 -65.02 17.40 56.38
C LEU A 475 -65.43 18.88 56.36
N ARG A 476 -65.30 19.57 55.22
CA ARG A 476 -65.74 20.97 55.08
C ARG A 476 -67.25 21.12 55.30
N VAL A 477 -68.06 20.19 54.79
CA VAL A 477 -69.52 20.18 55.00
C VAL A 477 -69.84 20.03 56.49
N ALA A 478 -69.25 19.03 57.15
CA ALA A 478 -69.43 18.82 58.59
C ALA A 478 -69.01 20.04 59.43
N GLN A 479 -67.98 20.77 58.98
CA GLN A 479 -67.51 21.98 59.65
C GLN A 479 -68.50 23.15 59.49
N LYS A 480 -69.08 23.34 58.30
CA LYS A 480 -70.17 24.30 58.09
C LYS A 480 -71.43 23.95 58.89
N GLU A 481 -71.79 22.67 58.97
CA GLU A 481 -72.90 22.20 59.81
C GLU A 481 -72.66 22.51 61.29
N LYS A 482 -71.42 22.31 61.76
CA LYS A 482 -71.03 22.68 63.13
C LYS A 482 -71.18 24.19 63.38
N GLU A 483 -70.71 25.03 62.46
CA GLU A 483 -70.83 26.50 62.56
C GLU A 483 -72.31 26.93 62.58
N GLN A 484 -73.15 26.34 61.72
CA GLN A 484 -74.59 26.57 61.69
C GLN A 484 -75.27 26.20 63.02
N LEU A 485 -74.91 25.04 63.59
CA LEU A 485 -75.40 24.64 64.92
C LEU A 485 -74.94 25.61 66.01
N GLN A 486 -73.73 26.17 65.90
CA GLN A 486 -73.25 27.18 66.85
C GLN A 486 -74.02 28.49 66.75
N THR A 487 -74.36 28.94 65.53
CA THR A 487 -75.22 30.12 65.34
C THR A 487 -76.62 29.89 65.89
N GLU A 488 -77.20 28.70 65.67
CA GLU A 488 -78.50 28.33 66.24
C GLU A 488 -78.47 28.29 67.78
N ILE A 489 -77.40 27.74 68.38
CA ILE A 489 -77.21 27.79 69.83
C ILE A 489 -77.15 29.24 70.32
N GLN A 490 -76.44 30.13 69.63
CA GLN A 490 -76.37 31.54 69.99
C GLN A 490 -77.73 32.23 69.89
N GLU A 491 -78.49 31.99 68.82
CA GLU A 491 -79.86 32.50 68.67
C GLU A 491 -80.79 32.01 69.79
N VAL A 492 -80.69 30.73 70.17
CA VAL A 492 -81.46 30.17 71.30
C VAL A 492 -81.03 30.79 72.63
N MET A 493 -79.72 31.05 72.83
CA MET A 493 -79.23 31.76 74.00
C MET A 493 -79.74 33.20 74.04
N GLU A 494 -79.76 33.91 72.92
CA GLU A 494 -80.30 35.26 72.84
C GLU A 494 -81.81 35.29 73.08
N TYR A 495 -82.54 34.30 72.53
CA TYR A 495 -83.97 34.14 72.76
C TYR A 495 -84.28 33.82 74.22
N SER A 496 -83.52 32.92 74.85
CA SER A 496 -83.61 32.66 76.30
C SER A 496 -83.34 33.94 77.10
N ARG A 497 -82.31 34.70 76.72
CA ARG A 497 -81.97 35.96 77.39
C ARG A 497 -83.05 37.05 77.19
N GLN A 498 -83.74 37.05 76.06
CA GLN A 498 -84.92 37.90 75.83
C GLN A 498 -86.12 37.46 76.67
N LEU A 499 -86.35 36.14 76.81
CA LEU A 499 -87.39 35.59 77.68
C LEU A 499 -87.11 35.93 79.15
N GLU A 500 -85.87 35.82 79.60
CA GLU A 500 -85.44 36.23 80.94
C GLU A 500 -85.74 37.72 81.17
N ARG A 501 -85.38 38.62 80.24
CA ARG A 501 -85.73 40.05 80.36
C ARG A 501 -87.24 40.29 80.39
N ARG A 502 -88.02 39.53 79.61
CA ARG A 502 -89.48 39.63 79.62
C ARG A 502 -90.06 39.16 80.96
N LEU A 503 -89.50 38.12 81.54
CA LEU A 503 -89.87 37.65 82.87
C LEU A 503 -89.48 38.68 83.94
N GLU A 504 -88.29 39.29 83.86
CA GLU A 504 -87.84 40.38 84.73
C GLU A 504 -88.81 41.57 84.72
N VAL A 505 -89.24 42.02 83.52
CA VAL A 505 -90.20 43.12 83.36
C VAL A 505 -91.61 42.75 83.84
N LEU A 506 -92.01 41.48 83.71
CA LEU A 506 -93.28 40.99 84.26
C LEU A 506 -93.23 40.86 85.78
N SER A 507 -92.06 40.54 86.36
CA SER A 507 -91.85 40.61 87.81
C SER A 507 -91.83 42.04 88.32
N ASP A 508 -91.25 42.99 87.58
CA ASP A 508 -91.20 44.40 87.99
C ASP A 508 -92.59 45.07 88.03
N CYS A 509 -93.55 44.60 87.21
CA CYS A 509 -94.95 45.06 87.27
C CYS A 509 -95.76 44.45 88.43
N LYS A 510 -95.24 43.45 89.17
CA LYS A 510 -95.95 42.82 90.30
C LYS A 510 -95.19 42.76 91.62
N TRP A 511 -93.96 43.26 91.69
CA TRP A 511 -93.13 43.16 92.89
C TRP A 511 -92.48 44.48 93.32
N SER A 512 -93.21 45.60 93.16
CA SER A 512 -92.93 46.88 93.83
C SER A 512 -93.47 46.97 95.27
N GLU A 513 -93.72 45.84 95.95
CA GLU A 513 -94.05 45.83 97.37
C GLU A 513 -93.29 44.68 98.08
N THR A 514 -92.32 45.06 98.91
CA THR A 514 -91.51 44.27 99.87
C THR A 514 -90.47 43.29 99.30
N ALA A 515 -89.20 43.68 99.12
CA ALA A 515 -88.15 44.01 100.11
C ALA A 515 -87.27 42.82 100.56
N LEU A 516 -85.97 42.96 100.25
CA LEU A 516 -84.79 42.69 101.11
C LEU A 516 -84.66 41.30 101.76
N LEU A 517 -83.64 40.52 101.36
CA LEU A 517 -82.43 40.24 102.17
C LEU A 517 -81.55 39.10 101.61
N GLN A 518 -80.24 39.37 101.66
CA GLN A 518 -79.12 38.42 101.85
C GLN A 518 -78.71 37.54 100.65
N SER A 519 -77.45 37.14 100.47
CA SER A 519 -76.11 37.55 100.94
C SER A 519 -75.20 36.40 100.50
N SER A 520 -74.06 36.73 99.90
CA SER A 520 -72.79 35.97 99.92
C SER A 520 -72.77 34.51 99.39
N ARG A 521 -71.87 34.23 98.43
CA ARG A 521 -70.48 33.79 98.70
C ARG A 521 -69.85 33.04 97.49
N ALA A 522 -68.63 33.48 97.12
CA ALA A 522 -67.46 32.74 96.56
C ALA A 522 -67.65 31.82 95.32
N GLU A 523 -66.73 31.64 94.39
CA GLU A 523 -65.34 32.05 94.19
C GLU A 523 -65.01 31.78 92.70
N SER A 524 -64.03 32.50 92.17
CA SER A 524 -63.35 32.17 90.91
C SER A 524 -62.54 30.87 91.09
N PRO A 525 -62.22 30.13 90.01
CA PRO A 525 -60.88 30.34 89.43
C PRO A 525 -60.82 30.31 87.89
N LEU A 526 -59.95 31.20 87.39
CA LEU A 526 -59.47 31.30 86.02
C LEU A 526 -58.33 30.30 85.76
N LEU A 527 -58.33 29.77 84.53
CA LEU A 527 -57.17 29.52 83.63
C LEU A 527 -55.95 28.75 84.15
N SER A 528 -55.69 27.59 83.54
CA SER A 528 -54.40 27.16 82.96
C SER A 528 -54.68 25.81 82.28
N ASP A 529 -54.70 25.67 80.97
CA ASP A 529 -53.58 25.77 80.03
C ASP A 529 -52.51 24.71 80.27
N SER A 530 -52.49 23.75 79.35
CA SER A 530 -51.34 23.01 78.78
C SER A 530 -51.95 21.86 77.95
N GLU A 531 -51.78 21.83 76.62
CA GLU A 531 -50.50 21.59 75.93
C GLU A 531 -49.95 20.22 76.33
N ASP A 532 -49.53 19.30 75.47
CA ASP A 532 -49.17 19.32 74.05
C ASP A 532 -48.56 17.90 73.81
N GLU A 533 -48.16 17.66 72.57
CA GLU A 533 -47.23 16.64 72.08
C GLU A 533 -47.79 15.23 71.79
N ASN A 534 -47.69 14.57 70.62
CA ASN A 534 -46.84 14.64 69.41
C ASN A 534 -45.44 15.25 69.62
N PRO A 535 -44.36 14.47 69.46
CA PRO A 535 -43.84 14.40 68.09
C PRO A 535 -43.19 13.07 67.69
N GLU A 536 -43.21 12.84 66.38
CA GLU A 536 -42.04 12.59 65.52
C GLU A 536 -40.85 11.85 66.16
N ALA A 537 -40.18 10.89 65.53
CA ALA A 537 -39.48 11.10 64.28
C ALA A 537 -38.71 9.80 63.99
N LEU A 538 -39.15 9.04 63.00
CA LEU A 538 -38.25 8.26 62.14
C LEU A 538 -38.70 8.51 60.70
N GLN A 539 -38.89 9.79 60.35
CA GLN A 539 -38.82 10.19 58.96
C GLN A 539 -37.34 10.25 58.62
N ASP A 540 -36.88 9.27 57.87
CA ASP A 540 -37.00 9.22 56.41
C ASP A 540 -35.95 10.09 55.75
N THR A 541 -35.53 9.55 54.61
CA THR A 541 -34.92 10.32 53.53
C THR A 541 -33.57 10.91 53.86
N HIS A 542 -32.53 10.16 53.51
CA HIS A 542 -31.74 10.48 52.33
C HIS A 542 -31.33 9.12 51.74
N SER A 543 -31.96 8.60 50.68
CA SER A 543 -32.17 9.24 49.37
C SER A 543 -30.96 10.02 48.93
N SER A 544 -30.51 9.78 47.70
CA SER A 544 -29.24 10.26 47.16
C SER A 544 -28.11 9.31 47.60
N GLY A 545 -28.14 8.06 47.18
CA GLY A 545 -28.35 7.75 45.79
C GLY A 545 -27.06 7.95 45.01
N PRO A 546 -27.19 7.90 43.69
CA PRO A 546 -26.15 7.50 42.80
C PRO A 546 -25.17 8.67 42.65
N LEU A 547 -24.00 8.46 42.10
CA LEU A 547 -23.88 8.76 40.69
C LEU A 547 -22.62 8.06 40.21
N ASN A 548 -22.85 7.24 39.19
CA ASN A 548 -22.07 7.27 37.98
C ASN A 548 -20.56 7.05 38.15
N HIS A 549 -20.10 5.95 37.59
CA HIS A 549 -19.59 6.03 36.22
C HIS A 549 -19.83 4.66 35.58
N TYR A 550 -20.97 4.45 34.92
CA TYR A 550 -20.97 4.59 33.47
C TYR A 550 -20.00 5.62 32.94
N SER A 551 -18.94 5.11 32.35
CA SER A 551 -18.40 5.51 31.05
C SER A 551 -17.12 4.71 30.96
N LEU A 552 -17.00 3.72 30.08
CA LEU A 552 -16.88 4.07 28.67
C LEU A 552 -16.73 2.84 27.77
N CYS A 553 -17.67 2.66 26.85
CA CYS A 553 -17.27 2.28 25.49
C CYS A 553 -16.90 3.56 24.76
N GLU A 554 -15.60 3.78 24.62
CA GLU A 554 -15.01 4.23 23.37
C GLU A 554 -14.50 2.94 22.75
N GLN A 555 -15.13 2.40 21.71
CA GLN A 555 -15.16 2.91 20.34
C GLN A 555 -13.74 3.29 19.87
N PRO A 556 -13.51 3.34 18.55
CA PRO A 556 -13.70 2.45 17.42
C PRO A 556 -12.32 1.90 16.98
N GLN A 557 -12.30 1.31 15.77
CA GLN A 557 -11.29 1.49 14.72
C GLN A 557 -10.57 0.19 14.33
N SER A 558 -10.39 -0.15 13.06
CA SER A 558 -10.56 0.56 11.79
C SER A 558 -10.90 -0.45 10.71
N ASP A 559 -11.56 0.03 9.67
CA ASP A 559 -11.48 -0.48 8.31
C ASP A 559 -10.10 -1.05 7.95
N LEU A 560 -10.10 -2.28 7.45
CA LEU A 560 -9.13 -2.74 6.47
C LEU A 560 -9.81 -3.53 5.35
N LEU A 561 -10.09 -2.78 4.28
CA LEU A 561 -9.88 -3.13 2.88
C LEU A 561 -10.65 -4.32 2.31
N LEU A 562 -11.81 -3.99 1.75
CA LEU A 562 -12.27 -4.59 0.49
C LEU A 562 -11.28 -4.27 -0.64
N PRO A 563 -10.70 -5.28 -1.31
CA PRO A 563 -10.23 -5.16 -2.68
C PRO A 563 -11.43 -5.24 -3.62
N ALA A 564 -11.44 -4.34 -4.59
CA ALA A 564 -12.41 -4.27 -5.67
C ALA A 564 -12.51 -5.59 -6.46
N THR A 565 -13.74 -5.97 -6.76
CA THR A 565 -14.16 -7.11 -7.59
C THR A 565 -13.71 -6.95 -9.05
N PRO A 566 -13.01 -7.93 -9.66
CA PRO A 566 -13.02 -8.11 -11.11
C PRO A 566 -14.25 -8.93 -11.57
N PRO A 567 -14.62 -8.84 -12.86
CA PRO A 567 -15.98 -9.08 -13.37
C PRO A 567 -16.26 -10.55 -13.75
N PRO A 568 -17.54 -10.92 -13.97
CA PRO A 568 -17.96 -12.31 -14.16
C PRO A 568 -18.11 -12.70 -15.64
N SER A 569 -17.66 -13.91 -16.02
CA SER A 569 -18.11 -14.62 -17.23
C SER A 569 -17.50 -16.04 -17.34
N PRO A 570 -18.16 -17.01 -18.02
CA PRO A 570 -19.37 -17.64 -17.50
C PRO A 570 -19.20 -19.17 -17.39
N ARG A 571 -19.93 -19.75 -16.43
CA ARG A 571 -20.08 -21.21 -16.27
C ARG A 571 -20.98 -21.76 -17.38
N HIS A 572 -20.51 -22.75 -18.14
CA HIS A 572 -21.36 -23.82 -18.67
C HIS A 572 -20.53 -25.11 -18.87
N PRO A 573 -21.11 -26.30 -18.67
CA PRO A 573 -20.36 -27.54 -18.53
C PRO A 573 -20.32 -28.32 -19.85
N SER A 574 -19.15 -28.84 -20.21
CA SER A 574 -19.04 -29.92 -21.20
C SER A 574 -17.93 -30.88 -20.81
N THR A 575 -18.39 -32.00 -20.25
CA THR A 575 -17.88 -33.36 -20.36
C THR A 575 -16.82 -33.60 -21.45
N VAL A 576 -15.70 -34.20 -21.01
CA VAL A 576 -14.86 -35.21 -21.68
C VAL A 576 -14.83 -35.20 -23.21
N VAL A 577 -13.67 -34.89 -23.79
CA VAL A 577 -13.07 -35.71 -24.88
C VAL A 577 -11.53 -35.64 -24.77
N ILE A 578 -10.89 -36.80 -24.55
CA ILE A 578 -9.49 -37.02 -24.88
C ILE A 578 -9.44 -37.11 -26.41
N SER A 579 -9.01 -36.05 -27.08
CA SER A 579 -8.78 -36.05 -28.53
C SER A 579 -7.31 -35.75 -28.81
N GLN A 580 -6.57 -36.81 -29.11
CA GLN A 580 -5.47 -36.70 -30.08
C GLN A 580 -6.05 -36.32 -31.45
N PRO A 581 -5.42 -35.36 -32.13
CA PRO A 581 -5.18 -35.43 -33.57
C PRO A 581 -3.66 -35.41 -33.82
N ALA A 582 -3.06 -35.82 -34.93
CA ALA A 582 -3.31 -36.72 -36.06
C ALA A 582 -2.01 -36.60 -36.92
N PRO A 583 -1.67 -37.55 -37.80
CA PRO A 583 -0.31 -37.68 -38.34
C PRO A 583 -0.05 -36.71 -39.51
N LEU A 584 1.17 -36.19 -39.60
CA LEU A 584 1.66 -35.53 -40.81
C LEU A 584 2.40 -36.53 -41.69
N SER A 585 1.70 -36.90 -42.75
CA SER A 585 2.20 -37.54 -43.95
C SER A 585 3.35 -36.76 -44.60
N SER A 586 4.23 -37.54 -45.24
CA SER A 586 5.28 -37.14 -46.19
C SER A 586 4.78 -36.25 -47.34
N PRO A 587 5.67 -35.42 -47.91
CA PRO A 587 5.66 -35.10 -49.33
C PRO A 587 6.95 -35.53 -50.04
N HIS A 588 6.73 -36.33 -51.09
CA HIS A 588 7.37 -36.24 -52.42
C HIS A 588 8.86 -36.61 -52.64
N GLN A 589 9.00 -37.80 -53.24
CA GLN A 589 9.96 -38.24 -54.28
C GLN A 589 10.53 -37.11 -55.17
N PRO A 590 11.76 -37.27 -55.75
CA PRO A 590 11.87 -38.08 -56.97
C PRO A 590 13.19 -38.86 -57.22
N SER A 591 12.99 -39.99 -57.91
CA SER A 591 13.74 -40.49 -59.08
C SER A 591 15.23 -40.90 -59.01
N ALA A 592 15.39 -42.23 -59.03
CA ALA A 592 16.00 -43.00 -60.12
C ALA A 592 17.49 -42.80 -60.50
N ARG A 593 18.30 -43.82 -60.14
CA ARG A 593 19.20 -44.60 -61.01
C ARG A 593 19.88 -45.65 -60.12
N SER A 594 19.40 -46.90 -60.07
CA SER A 594 19.78 -48.02 -60.94
C SER A 594 21.31 -48.21 -61.05
N HIS A 595 21.81 -49.28 -60.42
CA HIS A 595 22.87 -50.22 -60.81
C HIS A 595 23.46 -50.83 -59.52
N THR A 596 22.84 -51.89 -59.02
CA THR A 596 23.19 -53.31 -59.26
C THR A 596 24.39 -53.77 -58.45
N HIS A 597 24.07 -54.59 -57.45
CA HIS A 597 24.89 -55.62 -56.81
C HIS A 597 25.97 -56.23 -57.72
N SER A 598 27.14 -56.50 -57.14
CA SER A 598 27.80 -57.82 -57.25
C SER A 598 28.98 -57.92 -56.26
N SER A 599 28.98 -59.07 -55.57
CA SER A 599 30.01 -59.85 -54.85
C SER A 599 31.43 -59.28 -54.71
N GLU A 600 32.08 -59.33 -53.54
CA GLU A 600 32.57 -60.52 -52.80
C GLU A 600 33.50 -61.45 -53.62
N SER A 601 34.43 -62.09 -52.90
CA SER A 601 35.54 -63.00 -53.31
C SER A 601 36.89 -62.27 -53.45
N GLU A 602 37.74 -62.26 -52.43
CA GLU A 602 38.50 -63.37 -51.80
C GLU A 602 39.29 -64.23 -52.79
N GLU A 603 40.61 -64.14 -52.60
CA GLU A 603 41.60 -65.21 -52.51
C GLU A 603 41.67 -66.34 -53.56
N GLU A 604 42.94 -66.59 -53.91
CA GLU A 604 43.55 -67.92 -54.05
C GLU A 604 43.71 -68.58 -55.46
N TYR A 605 44.91 -69.18 -55.62
CA TYR A 605 45.44 -70.07 -56.68
C TYR A 605 45.76 -69.44 -58.06
N GLU A 606 46.91 -69.69 -58.72
CA GLU A 606 47.81 -70.85 -58.80
C GLU A 606 49.28 -70.39 -58.99
N ALA A 607 50.25 -70.99 -58.29
CA ALA A 607 51.09 -72.12 -58.73
C ALA A 607 51.89 -71.81 -60.03
N ALA A 608 53.17 -71.49 -59.95
CA ALA A 608 54.32 -72.38 -59.80
C ALA A 608 55.01 -72.74 -61.15
N LEU A 609 56.34 -72.77 -61.06
CA LEU A 609 57.33 -73.41 -61.94
C LEU A 609 57.96 -72.57 -63.07
N SER A 610 59.21 -72.19 -62.75
CA SER A 610 60.42 -72.57 -63.49
C SER A 610 60.72 -71.93 -64.84
N GLY A 611 61.94 -71.38 -64.95
CA GLY A 611 62.66 -71.29 -66.21
C GLY A 611 63.32 -69.96 -66.51
N GLY A 612 64.26 -69.54 -65.65
CA GLY A 612 65.23 -68.51 -66.02
C GLY A 612 66.26 -69.10 -66.99
N HIS A 613 66.15 -68.76 -68.28
CA HIS A 613 67.24 -68.92 -69.24
C HIS A 613 67.70 -67.56 -69.76
N SER A 614 68.96 -67.29 -69.42
CA SER A 614 69.82 -66.23 -69.91
C SER A 614 70.50 -66.68 -71.21
N SER A 615 70.66 -65.71 -72.11
CA SER A 615 71.78 -65.46 -73.05
C SER A 615 72.07 -66.39 -74.24
N GLY A 616 72.28 -65.75 -75.41
CA GLY A 616 73.08 -66.23 -76.55
C GLY A 616 72.33 -66.05 -77.88
N GLU A 617 72.47 -64.92 -78.59
CA GLU A 617 73.44 -64.68 -79.68
C GLU A 617 73.09 -65.46 -80.97
N GLU A 618 72.59 -64.80 -82.03
CA GLU A 618 73.36 -64.08 -83.06
C GLU A 618 73.92 -65.03 -84.14
N THR A 619 73.32 -65.01 -85.34
CA THR A 619 74.03 -65.38 -86.58
C THR A 619 73.40 -64.66 -87.79
N ALA A 620 74.18 -63.70 -88.30
CA ALA A 620 74.05 -62.99 -89.57
C ALA A 620 74.14 -63.95 -90.77
N LEU A 621 73.31 -63.75 -91.81
CA LEU A 621 73.65 -63.09 -93.09
C LEU A 621 75.00 -63.47 -93.72
N LEU A 622 74.91 -64.19 -94.85
CA LEU A 622 75.96 -64.46 -95.83
C LEU A 622 75.58 -63.78 -97.17
N LEU A 623 76.47 -62.89 -97.67
CA LEU A 623 77.02 -62.72 -99.05
C LEU A 623 76.09 -62.74 -100.31
N PRO A 624 76.55 -62.36 -101.53
CA PRO A 624 77.70 -61.55 -101.97
C PRO A 624 77.41 -60.54 -103.13
N ASP A 625 78.44 -59.72 -103.45
CA ASP A 625 78.99 -59.33 -104.76
C ASP A 625 78.22 -58.71 -105.95
N ASN A 626 78.96 -57.75 -106.55
CA ASN A 626 79.19 -57.42 -107.96
C ASN A 626 78.28 -56.45 -108.75
N ARG A 627 78.89 -55.28 -109.02
CA ARG A 627 79.19 -54.65 -110.34
C ARG A 627 78.12 -54.52 -111.43
N ASP A 628 78.02 -53.26 -111.90
CA ASP A 628 77.73 -52.77 -113.27
C ASP A 628 76.35 -53.06 -113.89
N THR A 629 75.43 -52.08 -113.91
CA THR A 629 75.04 -51.28 -115.12
C THR A 629 73.79 -50.39 -114.88
N THR A 630 73.93 -49.13 -115.31
CA THR A 630 72.90 -48.19 -115.82
C THR A 630 71.89 -47.48 -114.90
N LEU A 631 71.84 -46.16 -115.13
CA LEU A 631 70.84 -45.13 -114.75
C LEU A 631 70.94 -44.68 -113.28
N GLY A 632 71.64 -43.57 -112.99
CA GLY A 632 71.14 -42.21 -113.20
C GLY A 632 70.55 -41.75 -111.87
N GLU A 633 71.22 -40.93 -111.07
CA GLU A 633 71.25 -39.47 -111.20
C GLU A 633 72.50 -38.92 -110.49
N LEU A 634 73.20 -38.03 -111.19
CA LEU A 634 74.35 -37.27 -110.69
C LEU A 634 74.20 -35.85 -111.22
N ALA A 635 74.64 -34.89 -110.41
CA ALA A 635 74.67 -33.43 -110.59
C ALA A 635 73.40 -32.72 -110.10
N GLU A 636 73.37 -32.28 -108.84
CA GLU A 636 73.97 -31.01 -108.34
C GLU A 636 73.23 -29.76 -108.82
N SER A 637 72.89 -28.90 -107.85
CA SER A 637 73.02 -27.43 -107.84
C SER A 637 71.74 -26.58 -107.66
N PRO A 638 71.89 -25.35 -107.11
CA PRO A 638 70.89 -24.71 -106.24
C PRO A 638 70.24 -23.44 -106.85
N LEU A 639 69.51 -22.70 -106.00
CA LEU A 639 68.90 -21.35 -106.18
C LEU A 639 67.52 -21.31 -106.84
N TRP A 640 66.47 -21.15 -106.03
CA TRP A 640 65.86 -19.85 -105.67
C TRP A 640 65.23 -19.92 -104.27
#